data_AF-A9V9E5-F1
#
_entry.id   AF-A9V9E5-F1
#
_cell.length_a   1.000
_cell.length_b   1.000
_cell.length_c   1.000
_cell.angle_alpha   90.00
_cell.angle_beta   90.00
_cell.angle_gamma   90.00
#
_symmetry.space_group_name_H-M   'P 1'
#
loop_
_entity.id
_entity.type
_entity.pdbx_description
1 polymer ?
#
loop_
_entity_poly.entity_id
_entity_poly.type
_entity_poly.pdbx_seq_one_letter_code
_entity_poly.pdbx_strand_id
1 'polypeptide(L)'
;MAVRWNGLMNLGSFASNPDLNWPFHMTPLVRLQGPSEETGCNIVAKIESMQPGGSVKDRAALMLVHDAEERGLIGPGGTVVEGTAGNTGIGLAHVCQARGYKCVIYMPNTQSKEKIDTLKALGADVRPVPAVAFSDPDNYNHQARRFAESVENAVWTNQFDNTANRRAHEVTTGPEIWAQTGGKVDAFTCATGTGGTLAGTALYLKQQNENIKIVLADPPGSVLYNYFTNGVLEREGTGSVTEADKKHARDGLHQTFKLLHEEGFCVGLSSGLNVQAAVEVAKQLGPGHTVATLICDSGLRYASRIFNREWLEAKDQKSDLNFFCEKRKNINNKFTQTPLIMAEEPNHRRRQLLGFGEAMVRFAPLSAAEAGVGASAALPADPTATVMLRSIGGDELNVTVAAAHLAADGDPAPQWISVLPEGPMGDVINASGAQAGVDTSLVVRVPNADAGIFTVIPEIKQKLHKIASGPCSNLPVAVALRWILTRGPNAKWLHMTGITPMISTQARLAWTQAMLAAYTHEVPVSMDFNHRPQLGSLEELWTVMAPHASRLQMLILSVRNLVDLANLEGLGAHVPSSETPLESPAWRRLQAVLRAHWRLHRLMVCYKDRDDQGLQRRWSAIADARGVHTTLKQPVFHRPKDECGGASPAFSCFMPAVFLCSLDEFELRVHESSSEVMDQDIFASRMVEVARRGDLMAALCQETMGDHSQVTRAQLQDVEASYASRAVHLDKLNSGTGNVDATLAHLKNAGVLAILRAKNPDAAIARGIELVELGCRALEVTLDTTEWRRVLQTLVEKLPANVCVGVGTVMDADVPLLPEIARLGAKFALSPIDPLGFIDACHRVGILAVPAGMTSNELWDMHRRGAKLIKLFHASMVTPKILKSMLGVSPLKAMNIAPSGGCSPDNVEEWWDAGAVCVGMGSNLAGKDINFATGTDGFEAGQKAWREHGRQAAQSMFSRVQARFPLASS
;
A
#
# COMPACT_ATOMS: atom_id res chain seq x y z
N MET A 1 1.91 20.66 -27.55
CA MET A 1 0.45 20.54 -27.35
C MET A 1 -0.17 19.49 -28.29
N ALA A 2 0.40 18.28 -28.31
CA ALA A 2 -0.18 17.09 -28.95
C ALA A 2 0.51 15.86 -28.31
N VAL A 3 0.21 15.60 -27.04
CA VAL A 3 0.62 14.35 -26.39
C VAL A 3 -0.34 13.29 -26.94
N ARG A 4 0.19 12.45 -27.83
CA ARG A 4 -0.54 11.46 -28.61
C ARG A 4 -1.27 10.47 -27.69
N TRP A 5 -2.59 10.43 -27.85
CA TRP A 5 -3.57 9.50 -27.29
C TRP A 5 -3.41 8.02 -27.71
N ASN A 6 -2.21 7.57 -28.09
CA ASN A 6 -1.98 6.21 -28.61
C ASN A 6 -1.82 5.15 -27.51
N GLY A 7 -1.74 5.53 -26.23
CA GLY A 7 -1.43 4.60 -25.13
C GLY A 7 -2.63 3.94 -24.43
N LEU A 8 -3.87 4.35 -24.72
CA LEU A 8 -5.05 3.95 -23.92
C LEU A 8 -5.99 2.93 -24.59
N MET A 9 -5.63 2.36 -25.76
CA MET A 9 -6.57 1.55 -26.56
C MET A 9 -6.27 0.08 -26.74
N ASN A 10 -5.13 -0.45 -26.30
CA ASN A 10 -4.82 -1.86 -26.56
C ASN A 10 -5.27 -2.76 -25.39
N LEU A 11 -6.58 -2.88 -25.22
CA LEU A 11 -7.20 -3.99 -24.50
C LEU A 11 -7.74 -5.00 -25.52
N GLY A 12 -6.97 -6.07 -25.78
CA GLY A 12 -7.47 -7.27 -26.44
C GLY A 12 -7.30 -7.30 -27.95
N SER A 13 -6.50 -8.27 -28.40
CA SER A 13 -6.32 -8.66 -29.78
C SER A 13 -7.63 -9.08 -30.46
N PHE A 14 -8.29 -8.15 -31.16
CA PHE A 14 -9.17 -8.42 -32.31
C PHE A 14 -9.25 -7.25 -33.32
N ALA A 15 -8.39 -6.24 -33.22
CA ALA A 15 -8.24 -5.23 -34.26
C ALA A 15 -7.16 -5.65 -35.27
N SER A 16 -7.50 -6.54 -36.20
CA SER A 16 -6.62 -6.89 -37.33
C SER A 16 -6.66 -5.84 -38.45
N ASN A 17 -6.89 -4.56 -38.13
CA ASN A 17 -6.80 -3.48 -39.10
C ASN A 17 -6.00 -2.29 -38.52
N PRO A 18 -4.71 -2.16 -38.86
CA PRO A 18 -3.83 -1.10 -38.36
C PRO A 18 -4.22 0.32 -38.79
N ASP A 19 -5.20 0.48 -39.69
CA ASP A 19 -5.72 1.79 -40.10
C ASP A 19 -6.79 2.37 -39.15
N LEU A 20 -7.23 1.62 -38.13
CA LEU A 20 -8.23 2.05 -37.13
C LEU A 20 -7.61 2.29 -35.75
N ASN A 21 -6.82 3.37 -35.60
CA ASN A 21 -6.41 3.91 -34.30
C ASN A 21 -7.63 4.56 -33.61
N TRP A 22 -8.42 3.79 -32.87
CA TRP A 22 -9.80 4.16 -32.54
C TRP A 22 -10.12 4.23 -31.01
N PRO A 23 -10.38 5.43 -30.43
CA PRO A 23 -10.47 5.67 -28.97
C PRO A 23 -11.70 5.11 -28.25
N PHE A 24 -12.03 3.82 -28.42
CA PHE A 24 -13.05 3.17 -27.59
C PHE A 24 -12.50 2.11 -26.66
N HIS A 25 -13.18 2.04 -25.52
CA HIS A 25 -13.18 0.89 -24.66
C HIS A 25 -14.23 -0.08 -25.20
N MET A 26 -13.85 -1.34 -25.42
CA MET A 26 -14.84 -2.41 -25.56
C MET A 26 -15.62 -2.51 -24.26
N THR A 27 -16.86 -2.02 -24.25
CA THR A 27 -17.67 -1.96 -23.03
C THR A 27 -18.04 -3.37 -22.56
N PRO A 28 -18.11 -3.63 -21.25
CA PRO A 28 -18.53 -4.94 -20.75
C PRO A 28 -19.96 -5.30 -21.17
N LEU A 29 -20.20 -6.59 -21.35
CA LEU A 29 -21.54 -7.16 -21.40
C LEU A 29 -21.80 -7.88 -20.08
N VAL A 30 -22.76 -7.41 -19.30
CA VAL A 30 -23.01 -7.88 -17.93
C VAL A 30 -24.38 -8.53 -17.85
N ARG A 31 -24.45 -9.72 -17.25
CA ARG A 31 -25.73 -10.35 -16.91
C ARG A 31 -26.41 -9.60 -15.77
N LEU A 32 -27.66 -9.20 -15.96
CA LEU A 32 -28.49 -8.56 -14.94
C LEU A 32 -29.18 -9.65 -14.12
N GLN A 33 -28.82 -9.81 -12.85
CA GLN A 33 -29.16 -10.99 -12.05
C GLN A 33 -30.68 -11.09 -11.81
N GLY A 34 -31.27 -10.05 -11.24
CA GLY A 34 -32.70 -9.91 -10.94
C GLY A 34 -33.59 -10.03 -12.17
N PRO A 35 -33.40 -9.25 -13.26
CA PRO A 35 -34.15 -9.43 -14.50
C PRO A 35 -34.04 -10.85 -15.08
N SER A 36 -32.87 -11.48 -14.97
CA SER A 36 -32.67 -12.85 -15.44
C SER A 36 -33.41 -13.87 -14.57
N GLU A 37 -33.35 -13.74 -13.24
CA GLU A 37 -34.08 -14.59 -12.29
C GLU A 37 -35.59 -14.43 -12.43
N GLU A 38 -36.09 -13.21 -12.63
CA GLU A 38 -37.51 -12.89 -12.78
C GLU A 38 -38.14 -13.60 -14.01
N THR A 39 -37.33 -13.87 -15.03
CA THR A 39 -37.81 -14.37 -16.32
C THR A 39 -37.35 -15.80 -16.65
N GLY A 40 -36.37 -16.33 -15.92
CA GLY A 40 -35.68 -17.56 -16.25
C GLY A 40 -34.82 -17.47 -17.52
N CYS A 41 -34.69 -16.28 -18.11
CA CYS A 41 -33.85 -16.01 -19.27
C CYS A 41 -32.49 -15.47 -18.84
N ASN A 42 -31.53 -15.46 -19.75
CA ASN A 42 -30.25 -14.78 -19.58
C ASN A 42 -30.35 -13.35 -20.13
N ILE A 43 -30.68 -12.38 -19.28
CA ILE A 43 -30.75 -10.97 -19.67
C ILE A 43 -29.39 -10.31 -19.47
N VAL A 44 -28.79 -9.82 -20.57
CA VAL A 44 -27.45 -9.23 -20.59
C VAL A 44 -27.49 -7.79 -21.09
N ALA A 45 -26.80 -6.88 -20.39
CA ALA A 45 -26.75 -5.46 -20.72
C ALA A 45 -25.34 -5.03 -21.11
N LYS A 46 -25.24 -4.34 -22.25
CA LYS A 46 -24.02 -3.72 -22.76
C LYS A 46 -23.83 -2.37 -22.06
N ILE A 47 -22.74 -2.23 -21.31
CA ILE A 47 -22.53 -1.10 -20.37
C ILE A 47 -21.91 0.11 -21.08
N GLU A 48 -22.68 0.75 -21.95
CA GLU A 48 -22.25 1.93 -22.72
C GLU A 48 -22.06 3.20 -21.88
N SER A 49 -22.50 3.21 -20.63
CA SER A 49 -22.16 4.27 -19.67
C SER A 49 -20.65 4.32 -19.31
N MET A 50 -19.88 3.27 -19.63
CA MET A 50 -18.43 3.19 -19.41
C MET A 50 -17.59 3.72 -20.56
N GLN A 51 -18.21 4.27 -21.61
CA GLN A 51 -17.46 5.00 -22.64
C GLN A 51 -16.77 6.23 -22.01
N PRO A 52 -15.66 6.75 -22.59
CA PRO A 52 -14.90 7.87 -22.01
C PRO A 52 -15.70 9.15 -21.78
N GLY A 53 -16.61 9.48 -22.70
CA GLY A 53 -17.59 10.56 -22.59
C GLY A 53 -18.85 10.15 -21.82
N GLY A 54 -18.90 8.93 -21.28
CA GLY A 54 -19.87 8.40 -20.32
C GLY A 54 -21.20 7.95 -20.93
N SER A 55 -21.25 7.68 -22.24
CA SER A 55 -22.48 7.27 -22.92
C SER A 55 -22.30 6.51 -24.23
N VAL A 56 -23.36 5.84 -24.67
CA VAL A 56 -23.46 5.22 -26.00
C VAL A 56 -23.24 6.18 -27.18
N LYS A 57 -23.43 7.50 -26.97
CA LYS A 57 -23.30 8.50 -28.06
C LYS A 57 -21.87 8.82 -28.41
N ASP A 58 -20.90 8.38 -27.60
CA ASP A 58 -19.49 8.52 -27.90
C ASP A 58 -19.14 7.75 -29.19
N ARG A 59 -19.76 6.57 -29.38
CA ARG A 59 -19.69 5.76 -30.60
C ARG A 59 -20.12 6.52 -31.85
N ALA A 60 -21.28 7.16 -31.77
CA ALA A 60 -21.80 7.96 -32.86
C ALA A 60 -20.92 9.20 -33.11
N ALA A 61 -20.55 9.93 -32.06
CA ALA A 61 -19.76 11.16 -32.17
C ALA A 61 -18.43 10.93 -32.91
N LEU A 62 -17.72 9.86 -32.57
CA LEU A 62 -16.45 9.55 -33.24
C LEU A 62 -16.65 9.12 -34.69
N MET A 63 -17.66 8.30 -34.98
CA MET A 63 -17.93 7.87 -36.36
C MET A 63 -18.40 9.02 -37.24
N LEU A 64 -19.12 10.00 -36.68
CA LEU A 64 -19.50 11.22 -37.40
C LEU A 64 -18.28 12.10 -37.74
N VAL A 65 -17.34 12.26 -36.79
CA VAL A 65 -16.10 13.00 -37.03
C VAL A 65 -15.22 12.26 -38.03
N HIS A 66 -15.09 10.94 -37.89
CA HIS A 66 -14.30 10.12 -38.81
C HIS A 66 -14.86 10.13 -40.24
N ASP A 67 -16.19 10.02 -40.40
CA ASP A 67 -16.83 10.16 -41.73
C ASP A 67 -16.51 11.51 -42.37
N ALA A 68 -16.52 12.59 -41.58
CA ALA A 68 -16.14 13.91 -42.05
C ALA A 68 -14.66 13.99 -42.45
N GLU A 69 -13.76 13.34 -41.70
CA GLU A 69 -12.33 13.23 -42.03
C GLU A 69 -12.12 12.42 -43.33
N GLU A 70 -12.70 11.22 -43.44
CA GLU A 70 -12.59 10.33 -44.60
C GLU A 70 -13.09 10.98 -45.89
N ARG A 71 -14.15 11.79 -45.78
CA ARG A 71 -14.75 12.51 -46.92
C ARG A 71 -14.07 13.84 -47.22
N GLY A 72 -13.06 14.23 -46.44
CA GLY A 72 -12.34 15.50 -46.59
C GLY A 72 -13.20 16.74 -46.32
N LEU A 73 -14.27 16.60 -45.53
CA LEU A 73 -15.18 17.71 -45.17
C LEU A 73 -14.59 18.61 -44.08
N ILE A 74 -13.60 18.11 -43.34
CA ILE A 74 -12.89 18.83 -42.29
C ILE A 74 -11.40 18.51 -42.35
N GLY A 75 -10.55 19.52 -42.19
CA GLY A 75 -9.10 19.41 -42.11
C GLY A 75 -8.56 19.83 -40.73
N PRO A 76 -7.25 19.69 -40.48
CA PRO A 76 -6.63 19.95 -39.17
C PRO A 76 -7.03 21.30 -38.56
N GLY A 77 -7.39 21.30 -37.27
CA GLY A 77 -7.83 22.51 -36.55
C GLY A 77 -9.24 23.02 -36.92
N GLY A 78 -9.99 22.26 -37.72
CA GLY A 78 -11.35 22.59 -38.14
C GLY A 78 -12.38 22.60 -37.01
N THR A 79 -13.62 22.98 -37.35
CA THR A 79 -14.72 23.16 -36.40
C THR A 79 -15.84 22.16 -36.62
N VAL A 80 -16.08 21.30 -35.64
CA VAL A 80 -17.22 20.39 -35.62
C VAL A 80 -18.40 21.07 -34.96
N VAL A 81 -19.55 21.08 -35.63
CA VAL A 81 -20.77 21.76 -35.18
C VAL A 81 -21.91 20.77 -35.06
N GLU A 82 -22.68 20.82 -33.98
CA GLU A 82 -23.87 19.98 -33.82
C GLU A 82 -25.01 20.70 -33.09
N GLY A 83 -26.25 20.40 -33.49
CA GLY A 83 -27.46 20.78 -32.78
C GLY A 83 -27.83 19.72 -31.74
N THR A 84 -27.42 19.89 -30.49
CA THR A 84 -27.75 18.92 -29.43
C THR A 84 -27.62 19.46 -28.02
N ALA A 85 -28.52 19.02 -27.14
CA ALA A 85 -28.48 19.29 -25.70
C ALA A 85 -28.08 18.05 -24.86
N GLY A 86 -27.67 16.97 -25.53
CA GLY A 86 -27.58 15.64 -24.94
C GLY A 86 -26.19 15.03 -24.99
N ASN A 87 -26.15 13.73 -24.78
CA ASN A 87 -24.93 12.93 -24.72
C ASN A 87 -24.06 13.02 -26.00
N THR A 88 -24.66 13.24 -27.17
CA THR A 88 -23.92 13.45 -28.43
C THR A 88 -23.01 14.67 -28.37
N GLY A 89 -23.45 15.78 -27.75
CA GLY A 89 -22.62 16.98 -27.63
C GLY A 89 -21.41 16.73 -26.74
N ILE A 90 -21.60 15.95 -25.67
CA ILE A 90 -20.52 15.57 -24.76
C ILE A 90 -19.51 14.65 -25.47
N GLY A 91 -20.00 13.65 -26.21
CA GLY A 91 -19.16 12.78 -27.03
C GLY A 91 -18.37 13.56 -28.08
N LEU A 92 -19.02 14.49 -28.79
CA LEU A 92 -18.35 15.35 -29.78
C LEU A 92 -17.31 16.27 -29.15
N ALA A 93 -17.63 16.92 -28.03
CA ALA A 93 -16.67 17.75 -27.31
C ALA A 93 -15.41 16.95 -26.91
N HIS A 94 -15.61 15.72 -26.41
CA HIS A 94 -14.53 14.82 -26.04
C HIS A 94 -13.67 14.42 -27.26
N VAL A 95 -14.31 13.98 -28.35
CA VAL A 95 -13.63 13.57 -29.59
C VAL A 95 -12.88 14.74 -30.21
N CYS A 96 -13.49 15.92 -30.26
CA CYS A 96 -12.87 17.12 -30.84
C CYS A 96 -11.61 17.52 -30.08
N GLN A 97 -11.66 17.54 -28.74
CA GLN A 97 -10.48 17.83 -27.93
C GLN A 97 -9.35 16.83 -28.15
N ALA A 98 -9.68 15.53 -28.30
CA ALA A 98 -8.68 14.50 -28.56
C ALA A 98 -8.08 14.62 -29.98
N ARG A 99 -8.88 15.04 -30.97
CA ARG A 99 -8.49 15.14 -32.39
C ARG A 99 -7.94 16.52 -32.77
N GLY A 100 -7.99 17.50 -31.87
CA GLY A 100 -7.54 18.87 -32.13
C GLY A 100 -8.52 19.73 -32.93
N TYR A 101 -9.82 19.41 -32.89
CA TYR A 101 -10.89 20.21 -33.49
C TYR A 101 -11.54 21.15 -32.47
N LYS A 102 -12.09 22.25 -32.97
CA LYS A 102 -13.03 23.09 -32.21
C LYS A 102 -14.40 22.41 -32.20
N CYS A 103 -15.13 22.50 -31.09
CA CYS A 103 -16.47 21.95 -30.97
C CYS A 103 -17.47 23.08 -30.67
N VAL A 104 -18.52 23.23 -31.49
CA VAL A 104 -19.59 24.22 -31.29
C VAL A 104 -20.92 23.50 -31.18
N ILE A 105 -21.62 23.72 -30.06
CA ILE A 105 -22.88 23.05 -29.75
C ILE A 105 -24.01 24.07 -29.67
N TYR A 106 -24.97 23.96 -30.58
CA TYR A 106 -26.23 24.69 -30.51
C TYR A 106 -27.25 23.87 -29.73
N MET A 107 -27.89 24.49 -28.74
CA MET A 107 -28.91 23.82 -27.92
C MET A 107 -30.05 24.76 -27.53
N PRO A 108 -31.24 24.24 -27.20
CA PRO A 108 -32.30 25.05 -26.62
C PRO A 108 -31.86 25.75 -25.32
N ASN A 109 -32.28 27.00 -25.12
CA ASN A 109 -32.02 27.78 -23.90
C ASN A 109 -32.82 27.31 -22.67
N THR A 110 -33.70 26.31 -22.84
CA THR A 110 -34.45 25.65 -21.78
C THR A 110 -33.66 24.54 -21.07
N GLN A 111 -32.42 24.27 -21.51
CA GLN A 111 -31.58 23.23 -20.92
C GLN A 111 -31.00 23.64 -19.57
N SER A 112 -30.71 22.65 -18.72
CA SER A 112 -30.22 22.92 -17.38
C SER A 112 -28.80 23.49 -17.39
N LYS A 113 -28.49 24.31 -16.38
CA LYS A 113 -27.19 24.96 -16.25
C LYS A 113 -26.05 23.95 -16.17
N GLU A 114 -26.26 22.81 -15.51
CA GLU A 114 -25.27 21.76 -15.33
C GLU A 114 -24.84 21.14 -16.67
N LYS A 115 -25.77 20.99 -17.62
CA LYS A 115 -25.45 20.48 -18.97
C LYS A 115 -24.61 21.46 -19.77
N ILE A 116 -24.94 22.75 -19.68
CA ILE A 116 -24.18 23.84 -20.32
C ILE A 116 -22.77 23.90 -19.73
N ASP A 117 -22.66 23.86 -18.40
CA ASP A 117 -21.38 23.93 -17.69
C ASP A 117 -20.52 22.70 -17.98
N THR A 118 -21.11 21.50 -18.09
CA THR A 118 -20.39 20.27 -18.48
C THR A 118 -19.77 20.38 -19.87
N LEU A 119 -20.54 20.85 -20.86
CA LEU A 119 -20.04 21.01 -22.24
C LEU A 119 -18.95 22.09 -22.34
N LYS A 120 -19.11 23.20 -21.62
CA LYS A 120 -18.07 24.24 -21.52
C LYS A 120 -16.80 23.72 -20.85
N ALA A 121 -16.93 22.94 -19.78
CA ALA A 121 -15.78 22.31 -19.10
C ALA A 121 -15.02 21.34 -20.02
N LEU A 122 -15.73 20.69 -20.95
CA LEU A 122 -15.12 19.85 -22.00
C LEU A 122 -14.56 20.66 -23.17
N GLY A 123 -14.59 22.00 -23.12
CA GLY A 123 -14.01 22.87 -24.14
C GLY A 123 -14.90 23.16 -25.34
N ALA A 124 -16.20 22.86 -25.27
CA ALA A 124 -17.14 23.22 -26.34
C ALA A 124 -17.61 24.69 -26.24
N ASP A 125 -17.74 25.35 -27.39
CA ASP A 125 -18.47 26.62 -27.53
C ASP A 125 -19.98 26.33 -27.53
N VAL A 126 -20.64 26.61 -26.42
CA VAL A 126 -22.07 26.32 -26.23
C VAL A 126 -22.91 27.55 -26.55
N ARG A 127 -23.85 27.40 -27.49
CA ARG A 127 -24.76 28.45 -27.97
C ARG A 127 -26.22 28.11 -27.66
N PRO A 128 -26.77 28.62 -26.55
CA PRO A 128 -28.18 28.49 -26.23
C PRO A 128 -29.03 29.33 -27.19
N VAL A 129 -30.07 28.74 -27.77
CA VAL A 129 -31.02 29.41 -28.69
C VAL A 129 -32.47 29.11 -28.30
N PRO A 130 -33.46 29.92 -28.72
CA PRO A 130 -34.87 29.65 -28.41
C PRO A 130 -35.33 28.23 -28.80
N ALA A 131 -36.17 27.61 -27.96
CA ALA A 131 -36.75 26.30 -28.22
C ALA A 131 -37.94 26.41 -29.20
N VAL A 132 -37.68 26.24 -30.50
CA VAL A 132 -38.72 26.28 -31.56
C VAL A 132 -38.84 24.95 -32.30
N ALA A 133 -39.97 24.73 -32.99
CA ALA A 133 -40.23 23.52 -33.76
C ALA A 133 -39.20 23.32 -34.88
N PHE A 134 -39.00 22.07 -35.34
CA PHE A 134 -38.03 21.79 -36.41
C PHE A 134 -38.38 22.48 -37.75
N SER A 135 -39.66 22.74 -38.02
CA SER A 135 -40.10 23.48 -39.21
C SER A 135 -39.70 24.97 -39.18
N ASP A 136 -39.37 25.50 -38.01
CA ASP A 136 -38.97 26.88 -37.83
C ASP A 136 -37.48 27.04 -38.20
N PRO A 137 -37.11 27.98 -39.10
CA PRO A 137 -35.72 28.24 -39.46
C PRO A 137 -34.80 28.53 -38.27
N ASP A 138 -35.32 29.02 -37.14
CA ASP A 138 -34.53 29.31 -35.94
C ASP A 138 -34.31 28.09 -35.03
N ASN A 139 -34.71 26.89 -35.47
CA ASN A 139 -34.37 25.66 -34.76
C ASN A 139 -32.86 25.50 -34.58
N TYR A 140 -32.45 25.00 -33.42
CA TYR A 140 -31.04 24.80 -33.06
C TYR A 140 -30.26 23.93 -34.06
N ASN A 141 -30.90 22.97 -34.74
CA ASN A 141 -30.25 22.18 -35.80
C ASN A 141 -29.98 23.02 -37.05
N HIS A 142 -30.94 23.85 -37.48
CA HIS A 142 -30.76 24.73 -38.64
C HIS A 142 -29.73 25.82 -38.37
N GLN A 143 -29.68 26.33 -37.15
CA GLN A 143 -28.64 27.28 -36.73
C GLN A 143 -27.25 26.62 -36.70
N ALA A 144 -27.13 25.39 -36.20
CA ALA A 144 -25.89 24.62 -36.27
C ALA A 144 -25.42 24.42 -37.72
N ARG A 145 -26.34 24.03 -38.61
CA ARG A 145 -26.08 23.89 -40.05
C ARG A 145 -25.58 25.19 -40.66
N ARG A 146 -26.35 26.29 -40.52
CA ARG A 146 -25.99 27.59 -41.09
C ARG A 146 -24.63 28.09 -40.59
N PHE A 147 -24.32 27.86 -39.31
CA PHE A 147 -23.03 28.25 -38.75
C PHE A 147 -21.88 27.43 -39.34
N ALA A 148 -22.05 26.11 -39.46
CA ALA A 148 -21.05 25.26 -40.11
C ALA A 148 -20.81 25.69 -41.58
N GLU A 149 -21.88 25.96 -42.33
CA GLU A 149 -21.80 26.44 -43.72
C GLU A 149 -21.16 27.84 -43.83
N SER A 150 -21.23 28.67 -42.79
CA SER A 150 -20.61 30.02 -42.76
C SER A 150 -19.15 30.05 -42.32
N VAL A 151 -18.62 28.95 -41.79
CA VAL A 151 -17.25 28.87 -41.24
C VAL A 151 -16.40 28.02 -42.16
N GLU A 152 -15.28 28.58 -42.62
CA GLU A 152 -14.29 27.83 -43.37
C GLU A 152 -13.69 26.71 -42.50
N ASN A 153 -13.49 25.52 -43.09
CA ASN A 153 -13.01 24.33 -42.39
C ASN A 153 -13.92 23.92 -41.20
N ALA A 154 -15.24 23.86 -41.44
CA ALA A 154 -16.22 23.40 -40.48
C ALA A 154 -17.16 22.34 -41.05
N VAL A 155 -17.66 21.45 -40.19
CA VAL A 155 -18.61 20.41 -40.57
C VAL A 155 -19.77 20.35 -39.59
N TRP A 156 -21.00 20.30 -40.13
CA TRP A 156 -22.18 19.94 -39.36
C TRP A 156 -22.35 18.43 -39.39
N THR A 157 -22.29 17.78 -38.22
CA THR A 157 -22.29 16.31 -38.15
C THR A 157 -23.62 15.67 -38.50
N ASN A 158 -24.73 16.39 -38.29
CA ASN A 158 -26.11 15.95 -38.58
C ASN A 158 -26.41 14.53 -38.07
N GLN A 159 -26.35 14.31 -36.76
CA GLN A 159 -26.51 12.97 -36.15
C GLN A 159 -27.80 12.21 -36.51
N PHE A 160 -28.84 12.90 -37.01
CA PHE A 160 -30.14 12.30 -37.33
C PHE A 160 -30.12 11.63 -38.71
N ASP A 161 -29.66 12.34 -39.75
CA ASP A 161 -29.64 11.78 -41.12
C ASP A 161 -28.30 11.16 -41.51
N ASN A 162 -27.23 11.46 -40.77
CA ASN A 162 -25.91 10.93 -41.09
C ASN A 162 -25.83 9.44 -40.74
N THR A 163 -25.76 8.61 -41.79
CA THR A 163 -25.68 7.14 -41.68
C THR A 163 -24.46 6.65 -40.90
N ALA A 164 -23.42 7.48 -40.72
CA ALA A 164 -22.26 7.19 -39.88
C ALA A 164 -22.67 6.87 -38.43
N ASN A 165 -23.72 7.50 -37.89
CA ASN A 165 -24.26 7.17 -36.58
C ASN A 165 -24.74 5.71 -36.50
N ARG A 166 -25.51 5.25 -37.51
CA ARG A 166 -25.93 3.84 -37.61
C ARG A 166 -24.75 2.91 -37.82
N ARG A 167 -23.84 3.26 -38.73
CA ARG A 167 -22.63 2.48 -39.06
C ARG A 167 -21.77 2.25 -37.82
N ALA A 168 -21.66 3.23 -36.92
CA ALA A 168 -20.91 3.09 -35.68
C ALA A 168 -21.31 1.84 -34.90
N HIS A 169 -22.61 1.56 -34.80
CA HIS A 169 -23.13 0.43 -34.03
C HIS A 169 -23.15 -0.87 -34.83
N GLU A 170 -23.25 -0.79 -36.16
CA GLU A 170 -23.14 -1.94 -37.06
C GLU A 170 -21.72 -2.53 -37.04
N VAL A 171 -20.68 -1.69 -37.00
CA VAL A 171 -19.28 -2.15 -37.04
C VAL A 171 -18.65 -2.31 -35.65
N THR A 172 -19.35 -1.90 -34.58
CA THR A 172 -18.83 -2.04 -33.20
C THR A 172 -19.82 -2.72 -32.26
N THR A 173 -20.90 -2.04 -31.85
CA THR A 173 -21.82 -2.52 -30.80
C THR A 173 -22.45 -3.88 -31.11
N GLY A 174 -22.92 -4.11 -32.34
CA GLY A 174 -23.44 -5.40 -32.79
C GLY A 174 -22.42 -6.54 -32.74
N PRO A 175 -21.25 -6.40 -33.40
CA PRO A 175 -20.16 -7.37 -33.33
C PRO A 175 -19.73 -7.69 -31.90
N GLU A 176 -19.62 -6.66 -31.05
CA GLU A 176 -19.23 -6.84 -29.66
C GLU A 176 -20.26 -7.67 -28.89
N ILE A 177 -21.57 -7.36 -29.02
CA ILE A 177 -22.63 -8.14 -28.37
C ILE A 177 -22.62 -9.60 -28.85
N TRP A 178 -22.47 -9.82 -30.16
CA TRP A 178 -22.43 -11.16 -30.73
C TRP A 178 -21.24 -11.98 -30.23
N ALA A 179 -20.04 -11.39 -30.23
CA ALA A 179 -18.83 -12.04 -29.74
C ALA A 179 -18.91 -12.32 -28.24
N GLN A 180 -19.35 -11.35 -27.44
CA GLN A 180 -19.42 -11.46 -25.98
C GLN A 180 -20.49 -12.46 -25.49
N THR A 181 -21.50 -12.75 -26.31
CA THR A 181 -22.50 -13.80 -26.04
C THR A 181 -22.12 -15.15 -26.63
N GLY A 182 -21.00 -15.26 -27.34
CA GLY A 182 -20.62 -16.48 -28.07
C GLY A 182 -21.66 -16.84 -29.15
N GLY A 183 -22.29 -15.85 -29.78
CA GLY A 183 -23.33 -16.01 -30.79
C GLY A 183 -24.72 -16.40 -30.23
N LYS A 184 -24.90 -16.39 -28.92
CA LYS A 184 -26.17 -16.77 -28.27
C LYS A 184 -26.98 -15.52 -27.93
N VAL A 185 -27.72 -15.01 -28.91
CA VAL A 185 -28.68 -13.91 -28.74
C VAL A 185 -29.99 -14.31 -29.39
N ASP A 186 -31.08 -14.25 -28.65
CA ASP A 186 -32.43 -14.56 -29.13
C ASP A 186 -33.27 -13.29 -29.32
N ALA A 187 -32.99 -12.25 -28.52
CA ALA A 187 -33.56 -10.93 -28.73
C ALA A 187 -32.60 -9.80 -28.36
N PHE A 188 -32.80 -8.64 -28.96
CA PHE A 188 -32.11 -7.40 -28.64
C PHE A 188 -33.12 -6.26 -28.42
N THR A 189 -33.00 -5.54 -27.30
CA THR A 189 -33.87 -4.40 -26.97
C THR A 189 -33.09 -3.10 -26.95
N CYS A 190 -33.66 -2.03 -27.54
CA CYS A 190 -33.06 -0.71 -27.49
C CYS A 190 -34.12 0.40 -27.60
N ALA A 191 -34.00 1.39 -26.73
CA ALA A 191 -34.72 2.64 -26.74
C ALA A 191 -34.08 3.57 -27.76
N THR A 192 -34.89 4.43 -28.36
CA THR A 192 -34.44 5.24 -29.49
C THR A 192 -34.52 6.72 -29.20
N GLY A 193 -33.43 7.42 -29.54
CA GLY A 193 -33.44 8.86 -29.81
C GLY A 193 -33.33 9.09 -31.31
N THR A 194 -32.10 9.04 -31.83
CA THR A 194 -31.80 9.14 -33.27
C THR A 194 -32.03 7.84 -34.06
N GLY A 195 -32.30 6.72 -33.39
CA GLY A 195 -32.47 5.40 -34.02
C GLY A 195 -31.17 4.68 -34.41
N GLY A 196 -30.03 5.36 -34.48
CA GLY A 196 -28.75 4.80 -34.95
C GLY A 196 -28.28 3.54 -34.20
N THR A 197 -28.40 3.54 -32.86
CA THR A 197 -28.00 2.39 -32.03
C THR A 197 -28.84 1.14 -32.29
N LEU A 198 -30.17 1.29 -32.33
CA LEU A 198 -31.08 0.19 -32.63
C LEU A 198 -30.81 -0.34 -34.05
N ALA A 199 -30.81 0.55 -35.04
CA ALA A 199 -30.68 0.16 -36.44
C ALA A 199 -29.33 -0.50 -36.75
N GLY A 200 -28.22 0.05 -36.26
CA GLY A 200 -26.88 -0.49 -36.53
C GLY A 200 -26.68 -1.85 -35.87
N THR A 201 -27.03 -1.96 -34.58
CA THR A 201 -26.92 -3.21 -33.84
C THR A 201 -27.83 -4.29 -34.43
N ALA A 202 -29.07 -3.94 -34.77
CA ALA A 202 -30.04 -4.85 -35.38
C ALA A 202 -29.57 -5.40 -36.73
N LEU A 203 -29.03 -4.55 -37.61
CA LEU A 203 -28.53 -4.97 -38.92
C LEU A 203 -27.42 -6.00 -38.79
N TYR A 204 -26.43 -5.75 -37.93
CA TYR A 204 -25.36 -6.72 -37.69
C TYR A 204 -25.91 -8.02 -37.10
N LEU A 205 -26.73 -7.96 -36.04
CA LEU A 205 -27.26 -9.17 -35.39
C LEU A 205 -28.13 -9.99 -36.36
N LYS A 206 -28.96 -9.35 -37.17
CA LYS A 206 -29.78 -10.02 -38.20
C LYS A 206 -28.94 -10.66 -39.30
N GLN A 207 -27.81 -10.06 -39.68
CA GLN A 207 -26.87 -10.70 -40.61
C GLN A 207 -26.27 -11.99 -40.04
N GLN A 208 -26.10 -12.08 -38.72
CA GLN A 208 -25.60 -13.30 -38.07
C GLN A 208 -26.70 -14.36 -37.90
N ASN A 209 -27.90 -13.93 -37.53
CA ASN A 209 -29.07 -14.80 -37.40
C ASN A 209 -30.36 -13.99 -37.61
N GLU A 210 -31.07 -14.28 -38.70
CA GLU A 210 -32.31 -13.58 -39.06
C GLU A 210 -33.45 -13.82 -38.05
N ASN A 211 -33.36 -14.86 -37.21
CA ASN A 211 -34.39 -15.18 -36.22
C ASN A 211 -34.32 -14.32 -34.95
N ILE A 212 -33.24 -13.56 -34.73
CA ILE A 212 -33.11 -12.71 -33.54
C ILE A 212 -34.22 -11.67 -33.51
N LYS A 213 -34.98 -11.60 -32.42
CA LYS A 213 -36.06 -10.62 -32.26
C LYS A 213 -35.50 -9.25 -31.90
N ILE A 214 -35.84 -8.23 -32.67
CA ILE A 214 -35.41 -6.84 -32.42
C ILE A 214 -36.58 -6.08 -31.82
N VAL A 215 -36.39 -5.48 -30.64
CA VAL A 215 -37.45 -4.83 -29.87
C VAL A 215 -37.11 -3.36 -29.66
N LEU A 216 -38.03 -2.51 -30.10
CA LEU A 216 -38.00 -1.07 -29.87
C LEU A 216 -38.58 -0.76 -28.48
N ALA A 217 -37.77 -0.20 -27.58
CA ALA A 217 -38.20 0.21 -26.24
C ALA A 217 -38.56 1.72 -26.23
N ASP A 218 -39.73 2.07 -26.78
CA ASP A 218 -40.13 3.47 -26.99
C ASP A 218 -41.46 3.80 -26.28
N PRO A 219 -41.55 4.90 -25.50
CA PRO A 219 -42.76 5.25 -24.77
C PRO A 219 -43.84 5.86 -25.69
N PRO A 220 -45.13 5.74 -25.32
CA PRO A 220 -46.21 6.42 -26.04
C PRO A 220 -46.02 7.93 -26.14
N GLY A 221 -46.23 8.47 -27.34
CA GLY A 221 -46.02 9.87 -27.69
C GLY A 221 -44.68 10.19 -28.36
N SER A 222 -43.78 9.22 -28.46
CA SER A 222 -42.60 9.29 -29.33
C SER A 222 -42.96 9.06 -30.80
N VAL A 223 -42.17 9.61 -31.72
CA VAL A 223 -42.38 9.54 -33.18
C VAL A 223 -42.31 8.10 -33.68
N LEU A 224 -41.38 7.29 -33.18
CA LEU A 224 -41.21 5.91 -33.63
C LEU A 224 -42.30 5.00 -33.08
N TYR A 225 -42.72 5.19 -31.82
CA TYR A 225 -43.90 4.52 -31.28
C TYR A 225 -45.16 4.77 -32.13
N ASN A 226 -45.43 6.03 -32.49
CA ASN A 226 -46.59 6.39 -33.31
C ASN A 226 -46.50 5.77 -34.72
N TYR A 227 -45.30 5.71 -35.30
CA TYR A 227 -45.09 5.06 -36.58
C TYR A 227 -45.37 3.56 -36.52
N PHE A 228 -44.84 2.84 -35.53
CA PHE A 228 -45.05 1.39 -35.42
C PHE A 228 -46.46 1.01 -34.95
N THR A 229 -47.18 1.90 -34.28
CA THR A 229 -48.54 1.63 -33.77
C THR A 229 -49.64 2.09 -34.74
N ASN A 230 -49.46 3.27 -35.34
CA ASN A 230 -50.49 3.97 -36.13
C ASN A 230 -50.06 4.28 -37.58
N GLY A 231 -48.80 4.01 -37.96
CA GLY A 231 -48.28 4.29 -39.30
C GLY A 231 -47.91 5.76 -39.56
N VAL A 232 -47.89 6.60 -38.53
CA VAL A 232 -47.67 8.07 -38.67
C VAL A 232 -46.34 8.49 -38.04
N LEU A 233 -45.47 9.13 -38.84
CA LEU A 233 -44.17 9.68 -38.40
C LEU A 233 -44.31 11.08 -37.80
N GLU A 234 -45.17 11.22 -36.78
CA GLU A 234 -45.37 12.48 -36.07
C GLU A 234 -45.36 12.26 -34.56
N ARG A 235 -44.97 13.29 -33.80
CA ARG A 235 -44.96 13.23 -32.35
C ARG A 235 -46.36 13.49 -31.81
N GLU A 236 -46.87 12.61 -30.95
CA GLU A 236 -48.19 12.74 -30.35
C GLU A 236 -48.08 13.16 -28.88
N GLY A 237 -48.29 14.45 -28.58
CA GLY A 237 -48.14 15.01 -27.23
C GLY A 237 -46.70 15.23 -26.77
N THR A 238 -46.46 15.29 -25.45
CA THR A 238 -45.15 15.65 -24.86
C THR A 238 -44.20 14.48 -24.63
N GLY A 239 -44.61 13.23 -24.90
CA GLY A 239 -43.84 12.02 -24.58
C GLY A 239 -42.47 12.02 -25.25
N SER A 240 -41.41 11.82 -24.47
CA SER A 240 -40.07 11.44 -24.95
C SER A 240 -39.30 10.76 -23.83
N VAL A 241 -38.41 9.83 -24.20
CA VAL A 241 -37.49 9.14 -23.27
C VAL A 241 -36.65 10.15 -22.47
N THR A 242 -36.33 11.30 -23.06
CA THR A 242 -35.50 12.35 -22.45
C THR A 242 -36.22 13.21 -21.42
N GLU A 243 -37.55 13.33 -21.50
CA GLU A 243 -38.35 14.23 -20.65
C GLU A 243 -39.21 13.51 -19.60
N ALA A 244 -39.19 12.17 -19.59
CA ALA A 244 -39.87 11.32 -18.59
C ALA A 244 -41.38 11.59 -18.40
N ASP A 245 -42.05 12.07 -19.44
CA ASP A 245 -43.44 12.52 -19.38
C ASP A 245 -44.41 11.38 -19.75
N LYS A 246 -45.36 11.07 -18.84
CA LYS A 246 -46.49 10.11 -18.92
C LYS A 246 -46.25 8.63 -18.53
N LYS A 247 -47.39 7.95 -18.29
CA LYS A 247 -47.67 6.64 -17.66
C LYS A 247 -46.68 5.47 -17.90
N HIS A 248 -45.96 5.41 -19.02
CA HIS A 248 -45.00 4.32 -19.34
C HIS A 248 -43.53 4.69 -19.09
N ALA A 249 -43.23 5.99 -18.87
CA ALA A 249 -41.96 6.37 -18.24
C ALA A 249 -41.87 5.86 -16.80
N ARG A 250 -43.01 5.52 -16.18
CA ARG A 250 -43.07 4.93 -14.83
C ARG A 250 -42.39 3.56 -14.78
N ASP A 251 -42.67 2.66 -15.72
CA ASP A 251 -42.06 1.32 -15.71
C ASP A 251 -40.54 1.41 -15.94
N GLY A 252 -40.11 2.31 -16.84
CA GLY A 252 -38.69 2.62 -17.02
C GLY A 252 -38.03 3.26 -15.79
N LEU A 253 -38.72 4.15 -15.10
CA LEU A 253 -38.22 4.81 -13.89
C LEU A 253 -38.15 3.83 -12.71
N HIS A 254 -39.18 3.01 -12.55
CA HIS A 254 -39.24 1.92 -11.59
C HIS A 254 -38.09 0.94 -11.83
N GLN A 255 -37.89 0.51 -13.08
CA GLN A 255 -36.78 -0.36 -13.44
C GLN A 255 -35.42 0.33 -13.25
N THR A 256 -35.32 1.65 -13.45
CA THR A 256 -34.12 2.43 -13.13
C THR A 256 -33.80 2.37 -11.63
N PHE A 257 -34.80 2.46 -10.76
CA PHE A 257 -34.62 2.31 -9.32
C PHE A 257 -34.34 0.86 -8.89
N LYS A 258 -34.94 -0.15 -9.55
CA LYS A 258 -34.57 -1.56 -9.33
C LYS A 258 -33.11 -1.80 -9.70
N LEU A 259 -32.67 -1.31 -10.86
CA LEU A 259 -31.27 -1.39 -11.28
C LEU A 259 -30.34 -0.73 -10.25
N LEU A 260 -30.69 0.44 -9.71
CA LEU A 260 -29.88 1.10 -8.68
C LEU A 260 -29.85 0.32 -7.35
N HIS A 261 -31.01 -0.09 -6.84
CA HIS A 261 -31.14 -0.62 -5.48
C HIS A 261 -30.96 -2.13 -5.36
N GLU A 262 -31.12 -2.87 -6.46
CA GLU A 262 -31.07 -4.34 -6.48
C GLU A 262 -29.85 -4.85 -7.26
N GLU A 263 -29.33 -4.08 -8.23
CA GLU A 263 -28.19 -4.47 -9.08
C GLU A 263 -26.97 -3.54 -8.95
N GLY A 264 -27.09 -2.42 -8.22
CA GLY A 264 -26.01 -1.43 -8.05
C GLY A 264 -25.74 -0.55 -9.27
N PHE A 265 -26.58 -0.58 -10.30
CA PHE A 265 -26.42 0.22 -11.52
C PHE A 265 -27.10 1.58 -11.39
N CYS A 266 -26.31 2.64 -11.15
CA CYS A 266 -26.78 4.03 -11.23
C CYS A 266 -26.87 4.49 -12.69
N VAL A 267 -28.07 4.44 -13.28
CA VAL A 267 -28.29 4.63 -14.73
C VAL A 267 -29.36 5.68 -15.05
N GLY A 268 -29.35 6.18 -16.27
CA GLY A 268 -30.42 7.04 -16.79
C GLY A 268 -31.69 6.28 -17.15
N LEU A 269 -32.80 7.01 -17.30
CA LEU A 269 -34.14 6.47 -17.60
C LEU A 269 -34.19 5.60 -18.87
N SER A 270 -33.42 5.97 -19.90
CA SER A 270 -33.35 5.19 -21.14
C SER A 270 -32.81 3.76 -20.92
N SER A 271 -31.92 3.58 -19.96
CA SER A 271 -31.40 2.28 -19.56
C SER A 271 -32.44 1.47 -18.79
N GLY A 272 -33.23 2.11 -17.92
CA GLY A 272 -34.35 1.47 -17.25
C GLY A 272 -35.41 0.97 -18.23
N LEU A 273 -35.78 1.77 -19.23
CA LEU A 273 -36.72 1.37 -20.29
C LEU A 273 -36.19 0.19 -21.12
N ASN A 274 -34.90 0.21 -21.47
CA ASN A 274 -34.22 -0.87 -22.16
C ASN A 274 -34.35 -2.21 -21.43
N VAL A 275 -34.04 -2.20 -20.13
CA VAL A 275 -34.10 -3.41 -19.30
C VAL A 275 -35.55 -3.84 -19.08
N GLN A 276 -36.49 -2.91 -18.91
CA GLN A 276 -37.90 -3.24 -18.79
C GLN A 276 -38.42 -3.95 -20.06
N ALA A 277 -38.09 -3.44 -21.24
CA ALA A 277 -38.42 -4.09 -22.50
C ALA A 277 -37.73 -5.46 -22.65
N ALA A 278 -36.51 -5.61 -22.11
CA ALA A 278 -35.79 -6.88 -22.09
C ALA A 278 -36.51 -7.93 -21.22
N VAL A 279 -37.02 -7.52 -20.05
CA VAL A 279 -37.82 -8.38 -19.16
C VAL A 279 -39.11 -8.80 -19.86
N GLU A 280 -39.80 -7.88 -20.53
CA GLU A 280 -41.06 -8.18 -21.23
C GLU A 280 -40.86 -9.15 -22.40
N VAL A 281 -39.84 -8.95 -23.23
CA VAL A 281 -39.55 -9.89 -24.34
C VAL A 281 -39.06 -11.23 -23.80
N ALA A 282 -38.27 -11.25 -22.72
CA ALA A 282 -37.84 -12.50 -22.08
C ALA A 282 -39.05 -13.32 -21.59
N LYS A 283 -40.06 -12.67 -20.97
CA LYS A 283 -41.31 -13.34 -20.57
C LYS A 283 -42.08 -13.93 -21.76
N GLN A 284 -42.01 -13.30 -22.93
CA GLN A 284 -42.64 -13.82 -24.15
C GLN A 284 -41.87 -14.99 -24.77
N LEU A 285 -40.53 -14.98 -24.67
CA LEU A 285 -39.67 -16.05 -25.21
C LEU A 285 -39.68 -17.29 -24.31
N GLY A 286 -39.81 -17.11 -22.99
CA GLY A 286 -39.75 -18.18 -21.99
C GLY A 286 -38.31 -18.54 -21.58
N PRO A 287 -38.13 -19.30 -20.48
CA PRO A 287 -36.83 -19.56 -19.86
C PRO A 287 -35.79 -20.16 -20.82
N GLY A 288 -34.50 -19.88 -20.56
CA GLY A 288 -33.37 -20.43 -21.31
C GLY A 288 -32.90 -19.59 -22.51
N HIS A 289 -33.66 -18.59 -22.95
CA HIS A 289 -33.26 -17.66 -24.00
C HIS A 289 -32.32 -16.56 -23.50
N THR A 290 -31.52 -15.97 -24.38
CA THR A 290 -30.64 -14.83 -24.09
C THR A 290 -31.19 -13.55 -24.72
N VAL A 291 -31.41 -12.53 -23.89
CA VAL A 291 -31.90 -11.20 -24.32
C VAL A 291 -30.82 -10.16 -24.05
N ALA A 292 -30.32 -9.52 -25.10
CA ALA A 292 -29.34 -8.45 -25.02
C ALA A 292 -30.00 -7.07 -24.96
N THR A 293 -29.45 -6.15 -24.18
CA THR A 293 -29.92 -4.77 -24.07
C THR A 293 -28.78 -3.80 -23.77
N LEU A 294 -29.07 -2.51 -23.53
CA LEU A 294 -28.08 -1.45 -23.35
C LEU A 294 -28.30 -0.66 -22.06
N ILE A 295 -27.22 -0.42 -21.32
CA ILE A 295 -27.13 0.67 -20.35
C ILE A 295 -26.48 1.86 -21.04
N CYS A 296 -27.29 2.86 -21.40
CA CYS A 296 -26.93 3.93 -22.32
C CYS A 296 -26.01 4.99 -21.71
N ASP A 297 -26.22 5.33 -20.43
CA ASP A 297 -25.51 6.41 -19.74
C ASP A 297 -25.65 6.33 -18.20
N SER A 298 -24.82 7.10 -17.49
CA SER A 298 -24.79 7.14 -16.03
C SER A 298 -25.95 7.96 -15.44
N GLY A 299 -26.50 7.44 -14.34
CA GLY A 299 -27.54 8.10 -13.53
C GLY A 299 -27.09 9.42 -12.90
N LEU A 300 -25.78 9.63 -12.72
CA LEU A 300 -25.22 10.86 -12.14
C LEU A 300 -25.63 12.12 -12.92
N ARG A 301 -25.85 12.00 -14.23
CA ARG A 301 -26.29 13.10 -15.11
C ARG A 301 -27.70 13.60 -14.79
N TYR A 302 -28.46 12.82 -14.03
CA TYR A 302 -29.85 13.06 -13.69
C TYR A 302 -30.04 13.29 -12.19
N ALA A 303 -28.96 13.55 -11.44
CA ALA A 303 -28.98 13.75 -9.99
C ALA A 303 -29.97 14.84 -9.55
N SER A 304 -30.05 15.95 -10.28
CA SER A 304 -30.99 17.05 -10.02
C SER A 304 -32.41 16.83 -10.58
N ARG A 305 -32.66 15.69 -11.24
CA ARG A 305 -33.96 15.33 -11.85
C ARG A 305 -34.53 14.05 -11.26
N ILE A 306 -34.37 12.90 -11.93
CA ILE A 306 -35.04 11.64 -11.56
C ILE A 306 -34.56 11.07 -10.21
N PHE A 307 -33.41 11.55 -9.70
CA PHE A 307 -32.91 11.22 -8.36
C PHE A 307 -33.14 12.33 -7.34
N ASN A 308 -33.77 13.45 -7.74
CA ASN A 308 -34.13 14.56 -6.87
C ASN A 308 -35.60 14.44 -6.44
N ARG A 309 -35.82 14.46 -5.13
CA ARG A 309 -37.14 14.29 -4.51
C ARG A 309 -38.12 15.39 -4.90
N GLU A 310 -37.70 16.64 -4.80
CA GLU A 310 -38.54 17.82 -5.07
C GLU A 310 -38.97 17.83 -6.55
N TRP A 311 -38.07 17.42 -7.44
CA TRP A 311 -38.36 17.28 -8.87
C TRP A 311 -39.41 16.18 -9.15
N LEU A 312 -39.30 15.02 -8.50
CA LEU A 312 -40.28 13.93 -8.62
C LEU A 312 -41.65 14.31 -8.05
N GLU A 313 -41.69 15.02 -6.93
CA GLU A 313 -42.91 15.54 -6.31
C GLU A 313 -43.62 16.55 -7.22
N ALA A 314 -42.86 17.46 -7.86
CA ALA A 314 -43.38 18.44 -8.80
C ALA A 314 -43.94 17.83 -10.11
N LYS A 315 -43.55 16.59 -10.44
CA LYS A 315 -43.99 15.84 -11.63
C LYS A 315 -45.12 14.83 -11.36
N ASP A 316 -45.73 14.86 -10.18
CA ASP A 316 -46.84 13.97 -9.74
C ASP A 316 -46.53 12.46 -9.89
N GLN A 317 -45.27 12.07 -9.65
CA GLN A 317 -44.77 10.69 -9.67
C GLN A 317 -44.92 10.01 -8.29
N LYS A 318 -46.07 10.17 -7.61
CA LYS A 318 -46.27 9.79 -6.19
C LYS A 318 -46.07 8.30 -5.89
N SER A 319 -46.38 7.39 -6.81
CA SER A 319 -46.19 5.93 -6.62
C SER A 319 -44.72 5.52 -6.66
N ASP A 320 -43.94 6.10 -7.58
CA ASP A 320 -42.51 5.82 -7.75
C ASP A 320 -41.68 6.55 -6.69
N LEU A 321 -42.16 7.73 -6.26
CA LEU A 321 -41.68 8.41 -5.07
C LEU A 321 -41.93 7.57 -3.81
N ASN A 322 -43.08 6.88 -3.71
CA ASN A 322 -43.35 5.95 -2.62
C ASN A 322 -42.44 4.74 -2.69
N PHE A 323 -42.20 4.11 -3.85
CA PHE A 323 -41.22 3.01 -3.98
C PHE A 323 -39.78 3.46 -3.66
N PHE A 324 -39.35 4.62 -4.16
CA PHE A 324 -38.06 5.23 -3.83
C PHE A 324 -37.95 5.57 -2.34
N CYS A 325 -38.98 6.18 -1.76
CA CYS A 325 -39.05 6.49 -0.33
C CYS A 325 -39.22 5.25 0.54
N GLU A 326 -39.84 4.18 0.06
CA GLU A 326 -40.13 2.93 0.78
C GLU A 326 -38.93 1.99 0.72
N LYS A 327 -38.19 1.91 -0.39
CA LYS A 327 -36.85 1.28 -0.44
C LYS A 327 -35.83 2.10 0.34
N ARG A 328 -35.86 3.43 0.30
CA ARG A 328 -35.02 4.30 1.17
C ARG A 328 -35.41 4.20 2.64
N LYS A 329 -36.70 4.10 2.96
CA LYS A 329 -37.22 3.79 4.30
C LYS A 329 -36.93 2.36 4.70
N ASN A 330 -36.89 1.39 3.79
CA ASN A 330 -36.50 0.01 4.09
C ASN A 330 -34.97 -0.13 4.19
N ILE A 331 -34.18 0.74 3.57
CA ILE A 331 -32.76 0.88 3.88
C ILE A 331 -32.63 1.49 5.27
N ASN A 332 -33.28 2.62 5.56
CA ASN A 332 -33.24 3.27 6.88
C ASN A 332 -33.96 2.48 8.00
N ASN A 333 -34.95 1.64 7.70
CA ASN A 333 -35.66 0.74 8.62
C ASN A 333 -35.02 -0.65 8.69
N LYS A 334 -34.28 -1.11 7.66
CA LYS A 334 -33.30 -2.20 7.86
C LYS A 334 -32.15 -1.74 8.76
N PHE A 335 -31.84 -0.44 8.78
CA PHE A 335 -30.93 0.16 9.75
C PHE A 335 -31.56 0.42 11.14
N THR A 336 -32.89 0.40 11.30
CA THR A 336 -33.54 0.76 12.58
C THR A 336 -34.56 -0.22 13.17
N GLN A 337 -34.95 -1.29 12.47
CA GLN A 337 -35.96 -2.26 12.97
C GLN A 337 -35.70 -3.73 12.55
N THR A 338 -34.44 -4.15 12.47
CA THR A 338 -34.13 -5.54 12.82
C THR A 338 -33.56 -5.50 14.23
N PRO A 339 -34.26 -6.05 15.24
CA PRO A 339 -33.67 -6.14 16.56
C PRO A 339 -32.37 -6.93 16.41
N LEU A 340 -31.26 -6.33 16.85
CA LEU A 340 -30.14 -7.11 17.33
C LEU A 340 -30.73 -8.10 18.35
N ILE A 341 -31.01 -9.33 17.91
CA ILE A 341 -30.88 -10.45 18.82
C ILE A 341 -29.38 -10.49 19.08
N MET A 342 -28.99 -9.76 20.13
CA MET A 342 -27.90 -10.15 21.00
C MET A 342 -28.24 -11.57 21.46
N ALA A 343 -27.94 -12.55 20.62
CA ALA A 343 -27.33 -13.72 21.19
C ALA A 343 -26.09 -13.15 21.88
N GLU A 344 -26.04 -13.26 23.20
CA GLU A 344 -24.75 -13.33 23.86
C GLU A 344 -24.01 -14.51 23.22
N GLU A 345 -23.36 -14.26 22.09
CA GLU A 345 -22.22 -15.00 21.63
C GLU A 345 -20.99 -14.08 21.71
N PRO A 346 -19.86 -14.58 22.23
CA PRO A 346 -18.79 -13.74 22.69
C PRO A 346 -17.97 -13.21 21.52
N ASN A 347 -17.51 -11.97 21.66
CA ASN A 347 -16.42 -11.32 20.92
C ASN A 347 -16.74 -10.69 19.55
N HIS A 348 -16.51 -9.38 19.49
CA HIS A 348 -16.18 -8.59 18.31
C HIS A 348 -15.62 -9.42 17.15
N ARG A 349 -16.36 -9.57 16.04
CA ARG A 349 -15.79 -10.11 14.80
C ARG A 349 -14.78 -9.12 14.24
N ARG A 350 -13.51 -9.42 14.47
CA ARG A 350 -12.29 -8.70 14.09
C ARG A 350 -12.16 -8.64 12.54
N ARG A 351 -11.74 -7.49 12.00
CA ARG A 351 -11.52 -7.23 10.54
C ARG A 351 -10.36 -8.09 9.98
N GLN A 352 -10.40 -8.54 8.72
CA GLN A 352 -9.50 -9.59 8.15
C GLN A 352 -8.51 -9.12 7.04
N LEU A 353 -7.40 -9.86 6.84
CA LEU A 353 -6.48 -9.74 5.69
C LEU A 353 -7.03 -10.50 4.52
N LEU A 354 -6.83 -9.96 3.32
CA LEU A 354 -7.23 -10.60 2.09
C LEU A 354 -6.06 -10.73 1.12
N GLY A 355 -5.74 -11.96 0.74
CA GLY A 355 -4.86 -12.25 -0.40
C GLY A 355 -5.68 -12.54 -1.65
N PHE A 356 -5.33 -11.93 -2.78
CA PHE A 356 -6.02 -12.11 -4.05
C PHE A 356 -5.06 -12.60 -5.13
N GLY A 357 -5.11 -13.89 -5.51
CA GLY A 357 -4.17 -14.41 -6.50
C GLY A 357 -4.21 -15.91 -6.75
N GLU A 358 -3.28 -16.38 -7.58
CA GLU A 358 -3.12 -17.77 -8.04
C GLU A 358 -2.44 -18.65 -6.97
N ALA A 359 -2.70 -19.95 -7.02
CA ALA A 359 -1.87 -20.96 -6.34
C ALA A 359 -1.22 -21.91 -7.36
N MET A 360 -0.01 -22.34 -7.05
CA MET A 360 0.78 -23.28 -7.81
C MET A 360 1.12 -24.50 -6.98
N VAL A 361 1.16 -25.63 -7.67
CA VAL A 361 1.60 -26.90 -7.14
C VAL A 361 3.08 -27.07 -7.46
N ARG A 362 3.90 -27.29 -6.44
CA ARG A 362 5.35 -27.48 -6.59
C ARG A 362 5.71 -28.95 -6.60
N PHE A 363 6.45 -29.36 -7.64
CA PHE A 363 7.08 -30.67 -7.73
C PHE A 363 8.61 -30.55 -7.68
N ALA A 364 9.27 -31.47 -6.98
CA ALA A 364 10.74 -31.59 -7.03
C ALA A 364 11.19 -33.05 -6.83
N PRO A 365 12.41 -33.41 -7.31
CA PRO A 365 12.99 -34.73 -7.09
C PRO A 365 13.19 -35.06 -5.60
N LEU A 366 13.21 -36.36 -5.25
CA LEU A 366 13.66 -36.84 -3.94
C LEU A 366 15.19 -36.71 -3.83
N SER A 367 15.70 -36.27 -2.68
CA SER A 367 17.14 -36.35 -2.42
C SER A 367 17.57 -37.81 -2.20
N ALA A 368 18.86 -38.12 -2.40
CA ALA A 368 19.40 -39.46 -2.14
C ALA A 368 19.12 -39.96 -0.71
N ALA A 369 19.12 -39.05 0.26
CA ALA A 369 18.77 -39.34 1.66
C ALA A 369 17.29 -39.69 1.86
N GLU A 370 16.38 -39.00 1.16
CA GLU A 370 14.92 -39.24 1.24
C GLU A 370 14.49 -40.47 0.43
N ALA A 371 15.24 -40.82 -0.61
CA ALA A 371 15.03 -42.05 -1.37
C ALA A 371 15.51 -43.32 -0.63
N GLY A 372 16.10 -43.18 0.56
CA GLY A 372 16.61 -44.29 1.37
C GLY A 372 17.86 -44.96 0.79
N VAL A 373 18.58 -44.28 -0.11
CA VAL A 373 19.74 -44.83 -0.82
C VAL A 373 21.04 -44.29 -0.19
N GLY A 374 21.87 -45.17 0.35
CA GLY A 374 23.13 -44.80 1.00
C GLY A 374 24.07 -44.00 0.07
N ALA A 375 24.83 -43.07 0.64
CA ALA A 375 25.62 -42.03 -0.05
C ALA A 375 26.68 -42.49 -1.05
N SER A 376 26.82 -43.79 -1.34
CA SER A 376 27.77 -44.34 -2.32
C SER A 376 27.15 -45.20 -3.42
N ALA A 377 25.82 -45.32 -3.51
CA ALA A 377 25.20 -46.03 -4.64
C ALA A 377 25.02 -45.08 -5.82
N ALA A 378 25.54 -45.45 -6.98
CA ALA A 378 25.23 -44.76 -8.23
C ALA A 378 23.70 -44.72 -8.41
N LEU A 379 23.17 -43.53 -8.71
CA LEU A 379 21.75 -43.34 -9.03
C LEU A 379 21.34 -44.38 -10.09
N PRO A 380 20.18 -45.05 -9.93
CA PRO A 380 19.70 -46.02 -10.92
C PRO A 380 19.64 -45.38 -12.30
N ALA A 381 20.02 -46.13 -13.34
CA ALA A 381 20.06 -45.67 -14.74
C ALA A 381 18.66 -45.40 -15.35
N ASP A 382 17.59 -45.46 -14.55
CA ASP A 382 16.22 -45.19 -14.97
C ASP A 382 15.82 -43.74 -14.61
N PRO A 383 15.58 -42.84 -15.60
CA PRO A 383 15.25 -41.43 -15.35
C PRO A 383 13.88 -41.20 -14.70
N THR A 384 13.10 -42.26 -14.45
CA THR A 384 11.75 -42.17 -13.87
C THR A 384 11.72 -42.01 -12.35
N ALA A 385 12.84 -41.65 -11.71
CA ALA A 385 12.98 -41.48 -10.27
C ALA A 385 12.00 -40.43 -9.67
N THR A 386 10.81 -40.91 -9.29
CA THR A 386 9.86 -40.39 -8.28
C THR A 386 9.91 -38.89 -8.01
N VAL A 387 9.29 -38.11 -8.88
CA VAL A 387 8.92 -36.71 -8.62
C VAL A 387 7.69 -36.70 -7.71
N MET A 388 7.82 -36.17 -6.49
CA MET A 388 6.70 -36.03 -5.56
C MET A 388 6.24 -34.57 -5.44
N LEU A 389 4.97 -34.40 -5.11
CA LEU A 389 4.40 -33.14 -4.65
C LEU A 389 5.19 -32.68 -3.41
N ARG A 390 5.83 -31.51 -3.49
CA ARG A 390 6.66 -30.97 -2.39
C ARG A 390 5.91 -29.96 -1.54
N SER A 391 5.27 -29.00 -2.19
CA SER A 391 4.54 -27.93 -1.50
C SER A 391 3.50 -27.29 -2.42
N ILE A 392 2.61 -26.52 -1.82
CA ILE A 392 1.61 -25.70 -2.51
C ILE A 392 1.92 -24.26 -2.14
N GLY A 393 1.93 -23.37 -3.12
CA GLY A 393 2.27 -21.98 -2.87
C GLY A 393 1.89 -21.07 -4.02
N GLY A 394 1.77 -19.80 -3.71
CA GLY A 394 1.45 -18.72 -4.64
C GLY A 394 1.61 -17.44 -3.85
N ASP A 395 2.11 -16.36 -4.44
CA ASP A 395 2.62 -15.24 -3.64
C ASP A 395 1.54 -14.66 -2.70
N GLU A 396 0.29 -14.55 -3.13
CA GLU A 396 -0.82 -14.09 -2.28
C GLU A 396 -1.29 -15.16 -1.28
N LEU A 397 -1.35 -16.44 -1.65
CA LEU A 397 -1.65 -17.53 -0.73
C LEU A 397 -0.61 -17.62 0.38
N ASN A 398 0.67 -17.48 0.01
CA ASN A 398 1.82 -17.49 0.90
C ASN A 398 1.72 -16.38 1.96
N VAL A 399 1.29 -15.17 1.57
CA VAL A 399 1.03 -14.09 2.53
C VAL A 399 -0.10 -14.44 3.49
N THR A 400 -1.18 -15.04 3.01
CA THR A 400 -2.31 -15.44 3.87
C THR A 400 -1.94 -16.59 4.82
N VAL A 401 -1.18 -17.58 4.35
CA VAL A 401 -0.65 -18.69 5.17
C VAL A 401 0.29 -18.15 6.25
N ALA A 402 1.24 -17.29 5.86
CA ALA A 402 2.14 -16.64 6.80
C ALA A 402 1.37 -15.81 7.84
N ALA A 403 0.38 -15.03 7.41
CA ALA A 403 -0.46 -14.26 8.33
C ALA A 403 -1.26 -15.14 9.29
N ALA A 404 -1.77 -16.30 8.83
CA ALA A 404 -2.51 -17.25 9.66
C ALA A 404 -1.61 -17.85 10.74
N HIS A 405 -0.39 -18.24 10.36
CA HIS A 405 0.60 -18.73 11.31
C HIS A 405 1.10 -17.66 12.29
N LEU A 406 1.03 -16.38 11.95
CA LEU A 406 1.45 -15.27 12.82
C LEU A 406 0.33 -14.69 13.68
N ALA A 407 -0.93 -15.06 13.41
CA ALA A 407 -2.10 -14.60 14.13
C ALA A 407 -2.04 -15.03 15.61
N ALA A 408 -2.56 -14.19 16.51
CA ALA A 408 -2.75 -14.56 17.92
C ALA A 408 -4.05 -15.34 18.12
N ASP A 409 -4.15 -16.07 19.23
CA ASP A 409 -5.37 -16.82 19.54
C ASP A 409 -6.60 -15.89 19.56
N GLY A 410 -7.59 -16.24 18.74
CA GLY A 410 -8.82 -15.47 18.55
C GLY A 410 -8.74 -14.38 17.47
N ASP A 411 -7.60 -14.14 16.83
CA ASP A 411 -7.51 -13.27 15.66
C ASP A 411 -8.28 -13.87 14.48
N PRO A 412 -8.83 -13.03 13.60
CA PRO A 412 -9.67 -13.53 12.54
C PRO A 412 -8.78 -14.12 11.45
N ALA A 413 -9.14 -15.31 10.96
CA ALA A 413 -8.38 -16.00 9.92
C ALA A 413 -8.21 -15.10 8.68
N PRO A 414 -7.00 -15.00 8.11
CA PRO A 414 -6.80 -14.32 6.83
C PRO A 414 -7.56 -15.10 5.74
N GLN A 415 -8.10 -14.35 4.79
CA GLN A 415 -8.91 -14.88 3.71
C GLN A 415 -8.12 -14.91 2.41
N TRP A 416 -8.39 -15.93 1.60
CA TRP A 416 -7.80 -16.06 0.29
C TRP A 416 -8.87 -16.10 -0.79
N ILE A 417 -8.76 -15.20 -1.76
CA ILE A 417 -9.58 -15.14 -2.97
C ILE A 417 -8.79 -15.75 -4.10
N SER A 418 -9.32 -16.82 -4.65
CA SER A 418 -8.71 -17.52 -5.78
C SER A 418 -9.74 -18.33 -6.54
N VAL A 419 -9.30 -18.89 -7.66
CA VAL A 419 -10.04 -19.91 -8.40
C VAL A 419 -9.19 -21.17 -8.43
N LEU A 420 -9.82 -22.32 -8.21
CA LEU A 420 -9.19 -23.64 -8.25
C LEU A 420 -9.97 -24.60 -9.15
N PRO A 421 -9.33 -25.61 -9.74
CA PRO A 421 -10.04 -26.58 -10.54
C PRO A 421 -10.93 -27.46 -9.66
N GLU A 422 -12.07 -27.91 -10.17
CA GLU A 422 -12.80 -29.01 -9.56
C GLU A 422 -12.01 -30.31 -9.68
N GLY A 423 -12.04 -31.14 -8.63
CA GLY A 423 -11.32 -32.41 -8.56
C GLY A 423 -10.06 -32.39 -7.67
N PRO A 424 -9.32 -33.52 -7.65
CA PRO A 424 -8.36 -33.82 -6.58
C PRO A 424 -7.26 -32.77 -6.40
N MET A 425 -6.75 -32.21 -7.50
CA MET A 425 -5.68 -31.20 -7.43
C MET A 425 -6.15 -29.91 -6.77
N GLY A 426 -7.35 -29.43 -7.11
CA GLY A 426 -7.94 -28.26 -6.45
C GLY A 426 -8.33 -28.56 -5.00
N ASP A 427 -8.76 -29.79 -4.69
CA ASP A 427 -9.07 -30.20 -3.32
C ASP A 427 -7.83 -30.16 -2.44
N VAL A 428 -6.70 -30.66 -2.94
CA VAL A 428 -5.41 -30.67 -2.24
C VAL A 428 -4.92 -29.24 -1.98
N ILE A 429 -5.01 -28.35 -2.98
CA ILE A 429 -4.65 -26.93 -2.80
C ILE A 429 -5.55 -26.25 -1.77
N ASN A 430 -6.87 -26.44 -1.88
CA ASN A 430 -7.82 -25.82 -0.97
C ASN A 430 -7.69 -26.34 0.47
N ALA A 431 -7.49 -27.64 0.63
CA ALA A 431 -7.27 -28.28 1.91
C ALA A 431 -5.96 -27.82 2.55
N SER A 432 -4.90 -27.63 1.78
CA SER A 432 -3.62 -27.12 2.28
C SER A 432 -3.74 -25.71 2.85
N GLY A 433 -4.43 -24.80 2.14
CA GLY A 433 -4.72 -23.45 2.67
C GLY A 433 -5.56 -23.50 3.95
N ALA A 434 -6.62 -24.31 3.97
CA ALA A 434 -7.48 -24.45 5.14
C ALA A 434 -6.74 -25.06 6.35
N GLN A 435 -5.89 -26.06 6.14
CA GLN A 435 -5.05 -26.67 7.18
C GLN A 435 -4.04 -25.68 7.76
N ALA A 436 -3.57 -24.72 6.95
CA ALA A 436 -2.70 -23.64 7.39
C ALA A 436 -3.46 -22.51 8.14
N GLY A 437 -4.78 -22.64 8.34
CA GLY A 437 -5.59 -21.64 9.05
C GLY A 437 -6.06 -20.47 8.18
N VAL A 438 -6.00 -20.60 6.85
CA VAL A 438 -6.56 -19.63 5.90
C VAL A 438 -8.04 -19.92 5.68
N ASP A 439 -8.87 -18.87 5.72
CA ASP A 439 -10.27 -18.98 5.31
C ASP A 439 -10.36 -19.01 3.78
N THR A 440 -10.69 -20.20 3.27
CA THR A 440 -10.82 -20.50 1.83
C THR A 440 -12.26 -20.44 1.34
N SER A 441 -13.21 -19.90 2.12
CA SER A 441 -14.63 -19.80 1.73
C SER A 441 -14.89 -18.94 0.49
N LEU A 442 -13.92 -18.11 0.10
CA LEU A 442 -13.94 -17.27 -1.10
C LEU A 442 -13.23 -17.90 -2.30
N VAL A 443 -12.69 -19.12 -2.17
CA VAL A 443 -12.13 -19.88 -3.28
C VAL A 443 -13.27 -20.44 -4.12
N VAL A 444 -13.26 -20.12 -5.41
CA VAL A 444 -14.26 -20.61 -6.37
C VAL A 444 -13.71 -21.82 -7.11
N ARG A 445 -14.52 -22.88 -7.19
CA ARG A 445 -14.17 -24.11 -7.90
C ARG A 445 -14.74 -24.06 -9.32
N VAL A 446 -13.93 -24.42 -10.32
CA VAL A 446 -14.30 -24.37 -11.73
C VAL A 446 -14.06 -25.73 -12.40
N PRO A 447 -15.07 -26.31 -13.09
CA PRO A 447 -14.91 -27.56 -13.83
C PRO A 447 -13.98 -27.39 -15.04
N ASN A 448 -13.23 -28.46 -15.38
CA ASN A 448 -12.34 -28.53 -16.56
C ASN A 448 -11.23 -27.45 -16.60
N ALA A 449 -10.73 -26.99 -15.46
CA ALA A 449 -9.58 -26.10 -15.36
C ALA A 449 -8.29 -26.88 -15.05
N ASP A 450 -7.14 -26.43 -15.57
CA ASP A 450 -5.83 -26.96 -15.16
C ASP A 450 -5.43 -26.35 -13.81
N ALA A 451 -4.61 -27.03 -13.02
CA ALA A 451 -3.90 -26.40 -11.90
C ALA A 451 -2.60 -25.75 -12.39
N GLY A 452 -2.21 -24.61 -11.81
CA GLY A 452 -0.88 -24.04 -12.02
C GLY A 452 0.20 -24.99 -11.49
N ILE A 453 1.21 -25.30 -12.31
CA ILE A 453 2.30 -26.20 -11.92
C ILE A 453 3.64 -25.48 -12.02
N PHE A 454 4.45 -25.71 -11.00
CA PHE A 454 5.82 -25.24 -10.90
C PHE A 454 6.75 -26.42 -10.60
N THR A 455 7.81 -26.59 -11.39
CA THR A 455 8.81 -27.63 -11.18
C THR A 455 10.19 -27.01 -11.04
N VAL A 456 10.91 -27.43 -9.99
CA VAL A 456 12.33 -27.09 -9.79
C VAL A 456 13.17 -28.27 -10.19
N ILE A 457 14.11 -28.05 -11.11
CA ILE A 457 15.10 -29.04 -11.53
C ILE A 457 16.48 -28.57 -11.00
N PRO A 458 16.91 -29.05 -9.82
CA PRO A 458 18.10 -28.56 -9.14
C PRO A 458 19.38 -28.68 -9.98
N GLU A 459 19.50 -29.74 -10.77
CA GLU A 459 20.71 -30.14 -11.51
C GLU A 459 21.09 -29.14 -12.61
N ILE A 460 20.09 -28.45 -13.18
CA ILE A 460 20.28 -27.49 -14.27
C ILE A 460 19.84 -26.06 -13.89
N LYS A 461 19.54 -25.82 -12.61
CA LYS A 461 19.05 -24.52 -12.08
C LYS A 461 17.87 -23.95 -12.89
N GLN A 462 17.04 -24.82 -13.47
CA GLN A 462 15.93 -24.41 -14.32
C GLN A 462 14.61 -24.49 -13.56
N LYS A 463 13.78 -23.48 -13.78
CA LYS A 463 12.41 -23.37 -13.26
C LYS A 463 11.46 -23.44 -14.44
N LEU A 464 10.57 -24.44 -14.44
CA LEU A 464 9.51 -24.58 -15.44
C LEU A 464 8.19 -24.15 -14.82
N HIS A 465 7.55 -23.17 -15.47
CA HIS A 465 6.27 -22.61 -15.05
C HIS A 465 5.23 -22.89 -16.12
N LYS A 466 4.11 -23.52 -15.74
CA LYS A 466 2.90 -23.59 -16.57
C LYS A 466 1.77 -22.87 -15.84
N ILE A 467 1.76 -21.55 -15.97
CA ILE A 467 0.80 -20.65 -15.29
C ILE A 467 -0.26 -20.13 -16.27
N ALA A 468 0.08 -19.96 -17.55
CA ALA A 468 -0.80 -19.38 -18.56
C ALA A 468 -2.08 -20.19 -18.85
N SER A 469 -2.16 -21.46 -18.42
CA SER A 469 -3.38 -22.28 -18.49
C SER A 469 -4.04 -22.55 -17.13
N GLY A 470 -3.49 -22.00 -16.03
CA GLY A 470 -3.99 -22.21 -14.67
C GLY A 470 -5.36 -21.56 -14.40
N PRO A 471 -6.03 -21.86 -13.29
CA PRO A 471 -7.40 -21.44 -13.07
C PRO A 471 -7.56 -19.92 -12.93
N CYS A 472 -6.61 -19.20 -12.31
CA CYS A 472 -6.70 -17.74 -12.25
C CYS A 472 -6.37 -17.05 -13.58
N SER A 473 -5.87 -17.76 -14.60
CA SER A 473 -5.87 -17.24 -15.98
C SER A 473 -7.28 -16.96 -16.50
N ASN A 474 -8.30 -17.60 -15.93
CA ASN A 474 -9.71 -17.38 -16.23
C ASN A 474 -10.47 -16.85 -15.01
N LEU A 475 -9.79 -16.16 -14.08
CA LEU A 475 -10.39 -15.64 -12.85
C LEU A 475 -11.64 -14.80 -13.20
N PRO A 476 -12.87 -15.27 -12.89
CA PRO A 476 -14.05 -14.55 -13.30
C PRO A 476 -14.16 -13.24 -12.53
N VAL A 477 -14.44 -12.13 -13.22
CA VAL A 477 -14.72 -10.83 -12.58
C VAL A 477 -15.85 -10.95 -11.55
N ALA A 478 -16.79 -11.89 -11.75
CA ALA A 478 -17.84 -12.22 -10.79
C ALA A 478 -17.30 -12.66 -9.41
N VAL A 479 -16.15 -13.33 -9.33
CA VAL A 479 -15.51 -13.72 -8.06
C VAL A 479 -14.98 -12.50 -7.33
N ALA A 480 -14.30 -11.61 -8.06
CA ALA A 480 -13.87 -10.32 -7.52
C ALA A 480 -15.08 -9.49 -7.05
N LEU A 481 -16.14 -9.39 -7.86
CA LEU A 481 -17.38 -8.69 -7.50
C LEU A 481 -18.12 -9.31 -6.31
N ARG A 482 -18.14 -10.64 -6.19
CA ARG A 482 -18.74 -11.33 -5.04
C ARG A 482 -18.05 -10.92 -3.74
N TRP A 483 -16.73 -10.80 -3.75
CA TRP A 483 -16.00 -10.26 -2.59
C TRP A 483 -16.44 -8.82 -2.27
N ILE A 484 -16.45 -7.94 -3.28
CA ILE A 484 -16.82 -6.52 -3.14
C ILE A 484 -18.19 -6.38 -2.46
N LEU A 485 -19.16 -7.16 -2.93
CA LEU A 485 -20.54 -7.09 -2.49
C LEU A 485 -20.79 -7.72 -1.10
N THR A 486 -19.95 -8.66 -0.66
CA THR A 486 -20.22 -9.45 0.56
C THR A 486 -19.28 -9.14 1.72
N ARG A 487 -18.06 -8.68 1.45
CA ARG A 487 -16.98 -8.58 2.44
C ARG A 487 -16.15 -7.30 2.35
N GLY A 488 -16.21 -6.55 1.25
CA GLY A 488 -15.48 -5.28 1.05
C GLY A 488 -15.50 -4.34 2.27
N PRO A 489 -16.67 -4.06 2.89
CA PRO A 489 -16.76 -3.20 4.07
C PRO A 489 -16.13 -3.75 5.36
N ASN A 490 -15.83 -5.05 5.43
CA ASN A 490 -15.33 -5.74 6.62
C ASN A 490 -13.83 -6.13 6.51
N ALA A 491 -13.20 -5.91 5.35
CA ALA A 491 -11.79 -6.17 5.13
C ALA A 491 -10.92 -5.07 5.75
N LYS A 492 -9.81 -5.43 6.39
CA LYS A 492 -8.85 -4.45 6.95
C LYS A 492 -7.77 -4.05 5.95
N TRP A 493 -7.45 -4.96 5.03
CA TRP A 493 -6.34 -4.77 4.10
C TRP A 493 -6.47 -5.73 2.91
N LEU A 494 -6.12 -5.26 1.72
CA LEU A 494 -6.00 -6.07 0.50
C LEU A 494 -4.52 -6.15 0.10
N HIS A 495 -3.98 -7.37 -0.03
CA HIS A 495 -2.64 -7.62 -0.56
C HIS A 495 -2.72 -8.22 -1.96
N MET A 496 -1.90 -7.68 -2.87
CA MET A 496 -1.87 -8.07 -4.28
C MET A 496 -0.44 -8.17 -4.81
N THR A 497 -0.25 -8.85 -5.94
CA THR A 497 1.04 -8.93 -6.63
C THR A 497 0.95 -8.47 -8.08
N GLY A 498 2.10 -8.09 -8.65
CA GLY A 498 2.26 -7.78 -10.08
C GLY A 498 2.31 -9.01 -10.98
N ILE A 499 2.28 -10.23 -10.42
CA ILE A 499 2.20 -11.48 -11.20
C ILE A 499 0.80 -11.64 -11.78
N THR A 500 -0.23 -11.54 -10.92
CA THR A 500 -1.63 -11.77 -11.27
C THR A 500 -2.12 -11.04 -12.53
N PRO A 501 -1.88 -9.72 -12.72
CA PRO A 501 -2.33 -9.01 -13.92
C PRO A 501 -1.54 -9.35 -15.21
N MET A 502 -0.45 -10.11 -15.08
CA MET A 502 0.38 -10.57 -16.20
C MET A 502 0.06 -12.01 -16.61
N ILE A 503 -0.79 -12.73 -15.85
CA ILE A 503 -1.18 -14.11 -16.18
C ILE A 503 -2.08 -14.15 -17.41
N SER A 504 -3.08 -13.27 -17.48
CA SER A 504 -4.03 -13.17 -18.60
C SER A 504 -4.79 -11.84 -18.59
N THR A 505 -5.54 -11.56 -19.67
CA THR A 505 -6.45 -10.41 -19.71
C THR A 505 -7.57 -10.49 -18.67
N GLN A 506 -8.12 -11.67 -18.39
CA GLN A 506 -9.17 -11.84 -17.38
C GLN A 506 -8.62 -11.64 -15.96
N ALA A 507 -7.44 -12.20 -15.67
CA ALA A 507 -6.75 -11.99 -14.40
C ALA A 507 -6.45 -10.51 -14.17
N ARG A 508 -6.03 -9.79 -15.22
CA ARG A 508 -5.83 -8.33 -15.20
C ARG A 508 -7.11 -7.58 -14.89
N LEU A 509 -8.22 -7.91 -15.56
CA LEU A 509 -9.52 -7.27 -15.31
C LEU A 509 -9.98 -7.48 -13.86
N ALA A 510 -9.91 -8.71 -13.37
CA ALA A 510 -10.29 -9.03 -12.00
C ALA A 510 -9.37 -8.35 -10.97
N TRP A 511 -8.06 -8.29 -11.24
CA TRP A 511 -7.09 -7.54 -10.45
C TRP A 511 -7.43 -6.05 -10.38
N THR A 512 -7.72 -5.41 -11.52
CA THR A 512 -8.12 -3.99 -11.55
C THR A 512 -9.44 -3.75 -10.81
N GLN A 513 -10.42 -4.65 -10.91
CA GLN A 513 -11.70 -4.51 -10.19
C GLN A 513 -11.52 -4.65 -8.68
N ALA A 514 -10.67 -5.58 -8.22
CA ALA A 514 -10.32 -5.71 -6.80
C ALA A 514 -9.68 -4.42 -6.26
N MET A 515 -8.76 -3.82 -7.01
CA MET A 515 -8.15 -2.51 -6.69
C MET A 515 -9.20 -1.40 -6.59
N LEU A 516 -10.05 -1.27 -7.60
CA LEU A 516 -11.08 -0.22 -7.65
C LEU A 516 -12.04 -0.32 -6.47
N ALA A 517 -12.46 -1.52 -6.12
CA ALA A 517 -13.38 -1.70 -5.01
C ALA A 517 -12.75 -1.57 -3.64
N ALA A 518 -11.47 -1.94 -3.49
CA ALA A 518 -10.72 -1.58 -2.30
C ALA A 518 -10.76 -0.06 -2.10
N TYR A 519 -10.60 0.74 -3.16
CA TYR A 519 -10.74 2.20 -3.06
C TYR A 519 -12.16 2.64 -2.71
N THR A 520 -13.19 2.04 -3.31
CA THR A 520 -14.60 2.37 -3.03
C THR A 520 -14.97 2.11 -1.57
N HIS A 521 -14.39 1.08 -0.95
CA HIS A 521 -14.65 0.71 0.43
C HIS A 521 -13.58 1.19 1.42
N GLU A 522 -12.68 2.10 0.98
CA GLU A 522 -11.59 2.64 1.80
C GLU A 522 -10.70 1.55 2.42
N VAL A 523 -10.55 0.42 1.74
CA VAL A 523 -9.67 -0.67 2.14
C VAL A 523 -8.24 -0.34 1.69
N PRO A 524 -7.27 -0.23 2.61
CA PRO A 524 -5.88 0.00 2.24
C PRO A 524 -5.32 -1.15 1.41
N VAL A 525 -4.49 -0.81 0.42
CA VAL A 525 -3.89 -1.80 -0.49
C VAL A 525 -2.38 -1.83 -0.36
N SER A 526 -1.81 -3.02 -0.24
CA SER A 526 -0.40 -3.28 -0.46
C SER A 526 -0.16 -4.09 -1.72
N MET A 527 0.98 -3.84 -2.35
CA MET A 527 1.32 -4.43 -3.63
C MET A 527 2.78 -4.87 -3.64
N ASP A 528 3.04 -6.16 -3.87
CA ASP A 528 4.37 -6.63 -4.27
C ASP A 528 4.50 -6.53 -5.80
N PHE A 529 5.40 -5.68 -6.28
CA PHE A 529 5.56 -5.45 -7.72
C PHE A 529 5.98 -6.72 -8.48
N ASN A 530 6.81 -7.56 -7.85
CA ASN A 530 7.16 -8.92 -8.28
C ASN A 530 7.19 -9.20 -9.81
N HIS A 531 7.83 -8.33 -10.59
CA HIS A 531 7.89 -8.47 -12.04
C HIS A 531 8.58 -9.78 -12.45
N ARG A 532 7.92 -10.54 -13.34
CA ARG A 532 8.43 -11.78 -13.93
C ARG A 532 8.55 -11.60 -15.44
N PRO A 533 9.79 -11.45 -15.96
CA PRO A 533 10.01 -11.30 -17.40
C PRO A 533 9.43 -12.44 -18.26
N GLN A 534 9.20 -13.61 -17.67
CA GLN A 534 8.57 -14.75 -18.35
C GLN A 534 7.07 -14.57 -18.63
N LEU A 535 6.40 -13.65 -17.91
CA LEU A 535 4.96 -13.39 -18.07
C LEU A 535 4.67 -12.13 -18.89
N GLY A 536 5.66 -11.26 -19.08
CA GLY A 536 5.56 -10.07 -19.92
C GLY A 536 6.63 -9.02 -19.60
N SER A 537 6.60 -7.93 -20.36
CA SER A 537 7.58 -6.86 -20.22
C SER A 537 7.37 -6.04 -18.94
N LEU A 538 8.40 -5.29 -18.53
CA LEU A 538 8.30 -4.39 -17.38
C LEU A 538 7.31 -3.26 -17.66
N GLU A 539 7.36 -2.71 -18.87
CA GLU A 539 6.49 -1.64 -19.37
C GLU A 539 5.03 -2.07 -19.37
N GLU A 540 4.73 -3.32 -19.76
CA GLU A 540 3.39 -3.87 -19.72
C GLU A 540 2.84 -3.92 -18.30
N LEU A 541 3.62 -4.45 -17.36
CA LEU A 541 3.22 -4.48 -15.95
C LEU A 541 3.07 -3.07 -15.38
N TRP A 542 4.03 -2.19 -15.65
CA TRP A 542 4.01 -0.82 -15.16
C TRP A 542 2.82 -0.02 -15.71
N THR A 543 2.45 -0.23 -16.98
CA THR A 543 1.26 0.39 -17.59
C THR A 543 -0.02 0.05 -16.83
N VAL A 544 -0.12 -1.19 -16.32
CA VAL A 544 -1.26 -1.62 -15.49
C VAL A 544 -1.19 -1.00 -14.10
N MET A 545 -0.01 -0.89 -13.51
CA MET A 545 0.17 -0.51 -12.10
C MET A 545 0.27 1.00 -11.85
N ALA A 546 0.91 1.75 -12.74
CA ALA A 546 1.19 3.17 -12.58
C ALA A 546 -0.07 4.02 -12.27
N PRO A 547 -1.25 3.78 -12.88
CA PRO A 547 -2.48 4.52 -12.55
C PRO A 547 -2.94 4.34 -11.09
N HIS A 548 -2.49 3.28 -10.44
CA HIS A 548 -2.87 2.92 -9.08
C HIS A 548 -1.82 3.35 -8.04
N ALA A 549 -0.61 3.73 -8.46
CA ALA A 549 0.54 3.92 -7.58
C ALA A 549 0.25 4.92 -6.44
N SER A 550 -0.34 6.08 -6.74
CA SER A 550 -0.62 7.10 -5.71
C SER A 550 -1.69 6.71 -4.69
N ARG A 551 -2.42 5.60 -4.92
CA ARG A 551 -3.46 5.07 -4.03
C ARG A 551 -3.00 3.84 -3.24
N LEU A 552 -1.79 3.35 -3.50
CA LEU A 552 -1.22 2.26 -2.74
C LEU A 552 -0.80 2.76 -1.36
N GLN A 553 -1.22 2.04 -0.33
CA GLN A 553 -0.75 2.27 1.03
C GLN A 553 0.71 1.79 1.19
N MET A 554 1.09 0.77 0.42
CA MET A 554 2.45 0.26 0.36
C MET A 554 2.76 -0.37 -1.00
N LEU A 555 3.86 0.03 -1.62
CA LEU A 555 4.47 -0.67 -2.75
C LEU A 555 5.76 -1.35 -2.29
N ILE A 556 5.98 -2.61 -2.69
CA ILE A 556 7.15 -3.40 -2.31
C ILE A 556 7.94 -3.74 -3.57
N LEU A 557 9.24 -3.41 -3.57
CA LEU A 557 10.15 -3.60 -4.69
C LEU A 557 11.38 -4.42 -4.28
N SER A 558 11.94 -5.14 -5.25
CA SER A 558 13.34 -5.55 -5.19
C SER A 558 14.24 -4.40 -5.64
N VAL A 559 15.53 -4.44 -5.29
CA VAL A 559 16.52 -3.45 -5.79
C VAL A 559 16.54 -3.40 -7.32
N ARG A 560 16.42 -4.56 -7.98
CA ARG A 560 16.35 -4.64 -9.44
C ARG A 560 15.14 -3.87 -9.98
N ASN A 561 13.94 -4.15 -9.46
CA ASN A 561 12.72 -3.48 -9.92
C ASN A 561 12.73 -1.98 -9.61
N LEU A 562 13.38 -1.56 -8.52
CA LEU A 562 13.60 -0.14 -8.20
C LEU A 562 14.42 0.56 -9.29
N VAL A 563 15.53 -0.05 -9.72
CA VAL A 563 16.40 0.48 -10.80
C VAL A 563 15.67 0.48 -12.13
N ASP A 564 15.05 -0.65 -12.47
CA ASP A 564 14.38 -0.84 -13.75
C ASP A 564 13.25 0.19 -13.92
N LEU A 565 12.44 0.42 -12.88
CA LEU A 565 11.40 1.46 -12.89
C LEU A 565 11.95 2.89 -12.89
N ALA A 566 13.06 3.15 -12.20
CA ALA A 566 13.70 4.47 -12.25
C ALA A 566 14.14 4.82 -13.68
N ASN A 567 14.72 3.85 -14.40
CA ASN A 567 15.13 4.03 -15.78
C ASN A 567 13.92 4.23 -16.70
N LEU A 568 12.87 3.42 -16.52
CA LEU A 568 11.63 3.51 -17.31
C LEU A 568 10.96 4.89 -17.18
N GLU A 569 10.99 5.48 -15.98
CA GLU A 569 10.42 6.80 -15.68
C GLU A 569 11.35 7.98 -16.02
N GLY A 570 12.47 7.73 -16.68
CA GLY A 570 13.43 8.78 -17.05
C GLY A 570 14.22 9.36 -15.86
N LEU A 571 14.23 8.66 -14.72
CA LEU A 571 14.94 9.04 -13.49
C LEU A 571 16.30 8.33 -13.37
N GLY A 572 16.84 7.80 -14.46
CA GLY A 572 18.12 7.10 -14.51
C GLY A 572 19.30 7.90 -13.96
N ALA A 573 19.26 9.24 -14.05
CA ALA A 573 20.29 10.11 -13.47
C ALA A 573 20.39 10.02 -11.92
N HIS A 574 19.34 9.54 -11.25
CA HIS A 574 19.32 9.31 -9.81
C HIS A 574 19.76 7.88 -9.42
N VAL A 575 19.91 6.98 -10.40
CA VAL A 575 20.31 5.59 -10.15
C VAL A 575 21.80 5.56 -9.78
N PRO A 576 22.15 5.02 -8.60
CA PRO A 576 23.55 4.86 -8.22
C PRO A 576 24.29 3.94 -9.21
N SER A 577 25.59 4.20 -9.43
CA SER A 577 26.47 3.29 -10.17
C SER A 577 26.34 1.85 -9.62
N SER A 578 26.45 0.85 -10.48
CA SER A 578 26.47 -0.57 -10.08
C SER A 578 27.58 -0.91 -9.08
N GLU A 579 28.64 -0.10 -9.03
CA GLU A 579 29.74 -0.22 -8.05
C GLU A 579 29.41 0.38 -6.68
N THR A 580 28.31 1.14 -6.57
CA THR A 580 27.89 1.77 -5.32
C THR A 580 27.39 0.71 -4.35
N PRO A 581 28.02 0.56 -3.16
CA PRO A 581 27.56 -0.40 -2.16
C PRO A 581 26.08 -0.20 -1.84
N LEU A 582 25.31 -1.27 -1.70
CA LEU A 582 23.86 -1.22 -1.44
C LEU A 582 23.52 -0.53 -0.11
N GLU A 583 24.49 -0.44 0.81
CA GLU A 583 24.41 0.28 2.08
C GLU A 583 24.51 1.81 1.94
N SER A 584 24.97 2.27 0.77
CA SER A 584 25.20 3.69 0.51
C SER A 584 23.92 4.50 0.68
N PRO A 585 23.99 5.71 1.26
CA PRO A 585 22.87 6.65 1.29
C PRO A 585 22.26 6.94 -0.10
N ALA A 586 22.99 6.70 -1.19
CA ALA A 586 22.51 6.91 -2.55
C ALA A 586 21.28 6.05 -2.90
N TRP A 587 21.24 4.79 -2.48
CA TRP A 587 20.09 3.90 -2.72
C TRP A 587 18.84 4.35 -1.97
N ARG A 588 19.00 4.83 -0.73
CA ARG A 588 17.90 5.42 0.06
C ARG A 588 17.39 6.73 -0.54
N ARG A 589 18.27 7.53 -1.15
CA ARG A 589 17.86 8.73 -1.90
C ARG A 589 17.02 8.38 -3.12
N LEU A 590 17.45 7.40 -3.92
CA LEU A 590 16.66 6.93 -5.09
C LEU A 590 15.26 6.48 -4.65
N GLN A 591 15.18 5.69 -3.57
CA GLN A 591 13.91 5.25 -3.01
C GLN A 591 13.02 6.43 -2.58
N ALA A 592 13.56 7.44 -1.90
CA ALA A 592 12.81 8.63 -1.51
C ALA A 592 12.31 9.44 -2.72
N VAL A 593 13.15 9.58 -3.76
CA VAL A 593 12.79 10.25 -5.03
C VAL A 593 11.61 9.54 -5.70
N LEU A 594 11.68 8.21 -5.84
CA LEU A 594 10.62 7.43 -6.48
C LEU A 594 9.32 7.43 -5.67
N ARG A 595 9.41 7.33 -4.34
CA ARG A 595 8.24 7.47 -3.45
C ARG A 595 7.53 8.79 -3.66
N ALA A 596 8.29 9.89 -3.78
CA ALA A 596 7.74 11.22 -4.01
C ALA A 596 7.18 11.36 -5.43
N HIS A 597 7.89 10.88 -6.45
CA HIS A 597 7.49 10.91 -7.86
C HIS A 597 6.14 10.22 -8.08
N TRP A 598 5.95 9.02 -7.52
CA TRP A 598 4.70 8.27 -7.63
C TRP A 598 3.65 8.63 -6.56
N ARG A 599 3.94 9.58 -5.67
CA ARG A 599 3.07 9.99 -4.55
C ARG A 599 2.60 8.82 -3.69
N LEU A 600 3.47 7.83 -3.48
CA LEU A 600 3.15 6.64 -2.69
C LEU A 600 3.01 6.99 -1.21
N HIS A 601 2.16 6.29 -0.46
CA HIS A 601 2.18 6.42 1.01
C HIS A 601 3.48 5.85 1.58
N ARG A 602 3.81 4.62 1.18
CA ARG A 602 5.04 3.94 1.58
C ARG A 602 5.64 3.17 0.41
N LEU A 603 6.96 3.21 0.32
CA LEU A 603 7.75 2.39 -0.61
C LEU A 603 8.71 1.52 0.19
N MET A 604 8.52 0.21 0.18
CA MET A 604 9.41 -0.76 0.78
C MET A 604 10.34 -1.34 -0.30
N VAL A 605 11.63 -1.40 -0.01
CA VAL A 605 12.64 -2.02 -0.88
C VAL A 605 13.32 -3.13 -0.09
N CYS A 606 13.28 -4.35 -0.63
CA CYS A 606 13.96 -5.52 -0.09
C CYS A 606 15.34 -5.66 -0.75
N TYR A 607 16.38 -5.50 0.06
CA TYR A 607 17.78 -5.62 -0.34
C TYR A 607 18.31 -7.02 -0.01
N LYS A 608 19.16 -7.54 -0.89
CA LYS A 608 19.91 -8.77 -0.67
C LYS A 608 21.24 -8.72 -1.39
N ASP A 609 22.25 -9.34 -0.80
CA ASP A 609 23.53 -9.65 -1.41
C ASP A 609 24.02 -11.01 -0.92
N ARG A 610 24.94 -11.63 -1.66
CA ARG A 610 25.42 -12.98 -1.38
C ARG A 610 26.93 -13.02 -1.58
N ASP A 611 27.62 -13.68 -0.65
CA ASP A 611 29.05 -13.91 -0.76
C ASP A 611 29.38 -15.13 -1.65
N ASP A 612 30.66 -15.30 -1.95
CA ASP A 612 31.18 -16.41 -2.77
C ASP A 612 30.94 -17.79 -2.13
N GLN A 613 30.67 -17.84 -0.82
CA GLN A 613 30.37 -19.07 -0.10
C GLN A 613 28.88 -19.40 -0.10
N GLY A 614 28.02 -18.56 -0.69
CA GLY A 614 26.58 -18.75 -0.76
C GLY A 614 25.82 -18.31 0.49
N LEU A 615 26.45 -17.60 1.43
CA LEU A 615 25.76 -16.95 2.55
C LEU A 615 25.07 -15.68 2.04
N GLN A 616 23.75 -15.60 2.21
CA GLN A 616 22.96 -14.44 1.79
C GLN A 616 22.73 -13.51 2.97
N ARG A 617 23.00 -12.23 2.77
CA ARG A 617 22.66 -11.14 3.68
C ARG A 617 21.44 -10.39 3.13
N ARG A 618 20.46 -10.11 3.97
CA ARG A 618 19.17 -9.49 3.63
C ARG A 618 18.82 -8.36 4.59
N TRP A 619 18.29 -7.28 4.06
CA TRP A 619 17.67 -6.21 4.85
C TRP A 619 16.58 -5.51 4.02
N SER A 620 15.76 -4.70 4.65
CA SER A 620 14.71 -3.92 4.01
C SER A 620 14.82 -2.44 4.39
N ALA A 621 14.30 -1.56 3.53
CA ALA A 621 14.12 -0.15 3.84
C ALA A 621 12.72 0.31 3.43
N ILE A 622 12.06 1.09 4.28
CA ILE A 622 10.72 1.63 4.06
C ILE A 622 10.82 3.16 4.04
N ALA A 623 10.47 3.76 2.91
CA ALA A 623 10.36 5.20 2.75
C ALA A 623 8.90 5.65 2.92
N ASP A 624 8.65 6.63 3.78
CA ASP A 624 7.35 7.27 3.98
C ASP A 624 7.49 8.80 4.07
N ALA A 625 6.42 9.50 4.46
CA ALA A 625 6.45 10.96 4.61
C ALA A 625 7.39 11.48 5.71
N ARG A 626 7.80 10.62 6.66
CA ARG A 626 8.68 10.95 7.80
C ARG A 626 10.15 10.65 7.52
N GLY A 627 10.46 9.78 6.56
CA GLY A 627 11.83 9.46 6.18
C GLY A 627 12.00 8.04 5.69
N VAL A 628 13.24 7.53 5.75
CA VAL A 628 13.59 6.16 5.34
C VAL A 628 14.04 5.35 6.55
N HIS A 629 13.26 4.34 6.90
CA HIS A 629 13.48 3.41 8.02
C HIS A 629 14.11 2.13 7.48
N THR A 630 15.17 1.60 8.09
CA THR A 630 15.89 0.44 7.52
C THR A 630 16.42 -0.54 8.54
N THR A 631 16.36 -1.83 8.19
CA THR A 631 16.94 -2.94 8.95
C THR A 631 18.41 -3.20 8.61
N LEU A 632 19.04 -2.34 7.80
CA LEU A 632 20.47 -2.46 7.45
C LEU A 632 21.38 -2.53 8.68
N LYS A 633 20.94 -1.90 9.79
CA LYS A 633 21.46 -2.03 11.18
C LYS A 633 21.78 -3.45 11.61
N GLN A 634 20.97 -4.35 11.09
CA GLN A 634 20.49 -5.55 11.72
C GLN A 634 20.03 -6.52 10.62
N PRO A 635 20.89 -6.84 9.63
CA PRO A 635 20.48 -7.69 8.52
C PRO A 635 20.26 -9.13 8.99
N VAL A 636 19.57 -9.90 8.16
CA VAL A 636 19.37 -11.34 8.33
C VAL A 636 20.34 -12.09 7.43
N PHE A 637 21.12 -12.99 8.03
CA PHE A 637 22.06 -13.86 7.33
C PHE A 637 21.53 -15.28 7.31
N HIS A 638 21.50 -15.92 6.15
CA HIS A 638 20.98 -17.28 5.99
C HIS A 638 21.53 -17.92 4.71
N ARG A 639 21.41 -19.25 4.57
CA ARG A 639 21.88 -19.97 3.37
C ARG A 639 20.66 -20.45 2.57
N PRO A 640 20.27 -19.74 1.50
CA PRO A 640 19.06 -20.07 0.75
C PRO A 640 19.20 -21.43 0.05
N LYS A 641 18.18 -22.28 0.19
CA LYS A 641 18.03 -23.51 -0.60
C LYS A 641 17.28 -23.24 -1.91
N ASP A 642 16.52 -22.15 -1.97
CA ASP A 642 15.84 -21.69 -3.19
C ASP A 642 15.82 -20.15 -3.30
N GLU A 643 15.85 -19.66 -4.54
CA GLU A 643 15.66 -18.27 -4.96
C GLU A 643 14.16 -17.92 -5.02
N CYS A 644 13.41 -18.11 -3.92
CA CYS A 644 12.02 -17.64 -3.81
C CYS A 644 11.97 -16.12 -3.58
N GLY A 645 10.90 -15.46 -4.05
CA GLY A 645 10.69 -14.01 -3.83
C GLY A 645 10.50 -13.71 -2.35
N GLY A 646 11.26 -12.77 -1.80
CA GLY A 646 11.27 -12.47 -0.36
C GLY A 646 10.40 -11.28 0.05
N ALA A 647 9.69 -10.64 -0.88
CA ALA A 647 8.92 -9.42 -0.65
C ALA A 647 7.53 -9.69 -0.04
N SER A 648 6.76 -10.62 -0.62
CA SER A 648 5.48 -11.08 -0.06
C SER A 648 5.57 -11.66 1.37
N PRO A 649 6.56 -12.51 1.73
CA PRO A 649 6.72 -12.98 3.12
C PRO A 649 7.19 -11.88 4.08
N ALA A 650 7.92 -10.87 3.57
CA ALA A 650 8.30 -9.72 4.38
C ALA A 650 7.07 -8.86 4.75
N PHE A 651 6.09 -8.77 3.85
CA PHE A 651 4.84 -8.07 4.09
C PHE A 651 3.95 -8.75 5.15
N SER A 652 3.92 -10.08 5.22
CA SER A 652 3.09 -10.79 6.22
C SER A 652 3.46 -10.45 7.67
N CYS A 653 4.71 -10.06 7.95
CA CYS A 653 5.12 -9.60 9.27
C CYS A 653 4.72 -8.15 9.56
N PHE A 654 4.39 -7.36 8.53
CA PHE A 654 3.82 -6.03 8.65
C PHE A 654 2.37 -6.07 9.14
N MET A 655 1.67 -7.17 8.86
CA MET A 655 0.24 -7.29 9.12
C MET A 655 -0.15 -7.39 10.60
N PRO A 656 0.52 -8.14 11.50
CA PRO A 656 0.18 -8.16 12.93
C PRO A 656 0.22 -6.77 13.59
N ALA A 657 1.20 -5.93 13.22
CA ALA A 657 1.27 -4.53 13.69
C ALA A 657 0.10 -3.67 13.21
N VAL A 658 -0.44 -3.99 12.02
CA VAL A 658 -1.59 -3.33 11.38
C VAL A 658 -2.94 -3.99 11.76
N PHE A 659 -2.98 -5.24 12.25
CA PHE A 659 -4.19 -5.91 12.74
C PHE A 659 -4.52 -5.58 14.19
N LEU A 660 -3.50 -5.39 15.02
CA LEU A 660 -3.64 -5.03 16.44
C LEU A 660 -3.98 -3.55 16.67
N CYS A 661 -3.60 -2.67 15.72
CA CYS A 661 -4.03 -1.28 15.65
C CYS A 661 -4.43 -0.98 14.21
N SER A 662 -5.64 -0.49 13.90
CA SER A 662 -5.83 0.07 12.54
C SER A 662 -4.77 1.15 12.31
N LEU A 663 -4.21 1.31 11.11
CA LEU A 663 -3.17 2.32 10.91
C LEU A 663 -3.67 3.74 11.21
N ASP A 664 -4.99 3.96 11.03
CA ASP A 664 -5.66 5.16 11.50
C ASP A 664 -5.76 5.20 13.03
N GLU A 665 -5.99 4.10 13.77
CA GLU A 665 -5.79 4.06 15.24
C GLU A 665 -4.31 4.04 15.68
N PHE A 666 -3.38 3.68 14.81
CA PHE A 666 -1.94 3.79 15.03
C PHE A 666 -1.46 5.22 14.84
N GLU A 667 -2.21 6.05 14.10
CA GLU A 667 -2.05 7.50 13.99
C GLU A 667 -3.02 8.27 14.92
N LEU A 668 -4.20 7.73 15.25
CA LEU A 668 -5.25 8.33 16.09
C LEU A 668 -5.13 7.95 17.56
N ARG A 669 -4.69 6.75 17.98
CA ARG A 669 -4.30 6.52 19.40
C ARG A 669 -2.99 7.23 19.73
N VAL A 670 -2.26 7.67 18.71
CA VAL A 670 -1.15 8.63 18.79
C VAL A 670 -1.66 10.09 18.90
N HIS A 671 -2.93 10.35 18.57
CA HIS A 671 -3.59 11.65 18.76
C HIS A 671 -4.58 11.72 19.94
N GLU A 672 -5.16 10.61 20.40
CA GLU A 672 -6.24 10.57 21.39
C GLU A 672 -5.75 10.32 22.84
N SER A 673 -4.49 9.94 23.06
CA SER A 673 -3.89 10.01 24.40
C SER A 673 -3.36 11.43 24.65
N SER A 674 -4.29 12.32 25.02
CA SER A 674 -4.06 13.61 25.72
C SER A 674 -2.79 14.40 25.34
N SER A 675 -2.97 15.41 24.49
CA SER A 675 -2.21 16.68 24.50
C SER A 675 -0.69 16.57 24.68
N GLU A 676 0.03 16.03 23.69
CA GLU A 676 1.42 16.43 23.36
C GLU A 676 1.88 15.69 22.09
N VAL A 677 2.65 16.37 21.26
CA VAL A 677 3.22 15.87 19.99
C VAL A 677 4.11 14.67 20.29
N MET A 678 3.73 13.47 19.83
CA MET A 678 4.52 12.26 20.08
C MET A 678 5.72 12.14 19.12
N ASP A 679 6.82 11.66 19.69
CA ASP A 679 8.19 11.63 19.17
C ASP A 679 8.37 10.74 17.93
N GLN A 680 9.04 11.27 16.88
CA GLN A 680 9.25 10.59 15.60
C GLN A 680 10.04 9.27 15.75
N ASP A 681 10.83 9.13 16.82
CA ASP A 681 11.72 7.99 17.08
C ASP A 681 10.99 6.70 17.47
N ILE A 682 9.85 6.79 18.16
CA ILE A 682 9.05 5.61 18.55
C ILE A 682 8.38 4.98 17.31
N PHE A 683 7.90 5.82 16.39
CA PHE A 683 7.36 5.34 15.13
C PHE A 683 8.45 4.66 14.28
N ALA A 684 9.62 5.30 14.16
CA ALA A 684 10.74 4.80 13.37
C ALA A 684 11.26 3.45 13.88
N SER A 685 11.42 3.29 15.20
CA SER A 685 11.88 2.04 15.82
C SER A 685 10.92 0.87 15.59
N ARG A 686 9.61 1.09 15.73
CA ARG A 686 8.59 0.06 15.46
C ARG A 686 8.56 -0.35 13.98
N MET A 687 8.74 0.59 13.06
CA MET A 687 8.82 0.28 11.63
C MET A 687 10.02 -0.61 11.29
N VAL A 688 11.16 -0.39 11.95
CA VAL A 688 12.37 -1.22 11.78
C VAL A 688 12.16 -2.62 12.37
N GLU A 689 11.55 -2.75 13.55
CA GLU A 689 11.25 -4.06 14.16
C GLU A 689 10.37 -4.91 13.24
N VAL A 690 9.30 -4.32 12.73
CA VAL A 690 8.35 -4.96 11.83
C VAL A 690 9.02 -5.39 10.52
N ALA A 691 9.81 -4.50 9.91
CA ALA A 691 10.56 -4.82 8.70
C ALA A 691 11.57 -5.96 8.95
N ARG A 692 12.17 -6.04 10.14
CA ARG A 692 13.15 -7.07 10.48
C ARG A 692 12.49 -8.45 10.64
N ARG A 693 11.32 -8.53 11.26
CA ARG A 693 10.52 -9.76 11.27
C ARG A 693 10.22 -10.23 9.85
N GLY A 694 9.93 -9.29 8.95
CA GLY A 694 9.75 -9.57 7.53
C GLY A 694 10.99 -10.17 6.87
N ASP A 695 12.18 -9.62 7.14
CA ASP A 695 13.44 -10.16 6.63
C ASP A 695 13.73 -11.59 7.16
N LEU A 696 13.40 -11.87 8.42
CA LEU A 696 13.55 -13.20 9.04
C LEU A 696 12.61 -14.22 8.41
N MET A 697 11.34 -13.85 8.23
CA MET A 697 10.35 -14.71 7.58
C MET A 697 10.77 -15.06 6.15
N ALA A 698 11.24 -14.06 5.39
CA ALA A 698 11.75 -14.28 4.04
C ALA A 698 12.97 -15.22 4.01
N ALA A 699 13.86 -15.14 5.00
CA ALA A 699 15.01 -16.02 5.13
C ALA A 699 14.59 -17.47 5.42
N LEU A 700 13.71 -17.69 6.40
CA LEU A 700 13.20 -19.03 6.74
C LEU A 700 12.49 -19.67 5.55
N CYS A 701 11.65 -18.91 4.85
CA CYS A 701 10.99 -19.41 3.64
C CYS A 701 12.01 -19.84 2.57
N GLN A 702 13.12 -19.13 2.40
CA GLN A 702 14.17 -19.52 1.45
C GLN A 702 14.98 -20.75 1.92
N GLU A 703 15.05 -21.03 3.21
CA GLU A 703 15.66 -22.24 3.78
C GLU A 703 14.75 -23.48 3.73
N THR A 704 13.42 -23.27 3.67
CA THR A 704 12.40 -24.32 3.51
C THR A 704 11.97 -24.53 2.05
N MET A 705 12.78 -24.07 1.08
CA MET A 705 12.46 -24.16 -0.36
C MET A 705 11.08 -23.55 -0.69
N GLY A 706 10.74 -22.42 -0.09
CA GLY A 706 9.52 -21.66 -0.38
C GLY A 706 8.24 -22.30 0.15
N ASP A 707 8.31 -23.28 1.06
CA ASP A 707 7.13 -23.81 1.74
C ASP A 707 6.78 -22.93 2.95
N HIS A 708 5.68 -22.19 2.81
CA HIS A 708 5.20 -21.23 3.81
C HIS A 708 4.40 -21.90 4.93
N SER A 709 3.88 -23.12 4.70
CA SER A 709 3.14 -23.90 5.69
C SER A 709 4.05 -24.47 6.79
N GLN A 710 5.35 -24.54 6.52
CA GLN A 710 6.35 -25.09 7.44
C GLN A 710 6.94 -24.04 8.41
N VAL A 711 6.50 -22.78 8.33
CA VAL A 711 7.01 -21.69 9.17
C VAL A 711 5.91 -21.26 10.14
N THR A 712 5.98 -21.78 11.36
CA THR A 712 5.00 -21.52 12.44
C THR A 712 5.36 -20.28 13.25
N ARG A 713 4.39 -19.74 14.02
CA ARG A 713 4.66 -18.70 15.03
C ARG A 713 5.76 -19.09 15.99
N ALA A 714 5.74 -20.34 16.45
CA ALA A 714 6.73 -20.87 17.38
C ALA A 714 8.11 -20.89 16.73
N GLN A 715 8.25 -21.34 15.48
CA GLN A 715 9.53 -21.27 14.77
C GLN A 715 9.98 -19.83 14.49
N LEU A 716 9.08 -18.90 14.15
CA LEU A 716 9.46 -17.50 13.99
C LEU A 716 9.84 -16.88 15.35
N GLN A 717 9.14 -17.22 16.43
CA GLN A 717 9.43 -16.79 17.80
C GLN A 717 10.70 -17.44 18.35
N ASP A 718 10.98 -18.70 18.00
CA ASP A 718 12.17 -19.44 18.36
C ASP A 718 13.35 -18.93 17.55
N VAL A 719 13.14 -18.54 16.29
CA VAL A 719 14.14 -17.89 15.48
C VAL A 719 14.35 -16.48 15.99
N GLU A 720 13.31 -15.69 16.27
CA GLU A 720 13.37 -14.38 16.92
C GLU A 720 13.98 -14.45 18.31
N ALA A 721 13.75 -15.50 19.09
CA ALA A 721 14.34 -15.74 20.40
C ALA A 721 15.76 -16.27 20.25
N SER A 722 16.02 -17.10 19.23
CA SER A 722 17.35 -17.49 18.81
C SER A 722 18.11 -16.28 18.30
N TYR A 723 17.48 -15.25 17.73
CA TYR A 723 18.08 -13.99 17.31
C TYR A 723 18.05 -12.95 18.43
N ALA A 724 17.18 -13.04 19.44
CA ALA A 724 17.33 -12.34 20.71
C ALA A 724 18.52 -12.92 21.49
N SER A 725 18.88 -14.18 21.22
CA SER A 725 20.07 -14.88 21.73
C SER A 725 21.21 -15.10 20.71
N ARG A 726 21.08 -14.67 19.44
CA ARG A 726 22.08 -14.81 18.33
C ARG A 726 22.25 -13.56 17.46
N ALA A 727 21.44 -12.51 17.62
CA ALA A 727 21.97 -11.14 17.50
C ALA A 727 23.09 -10.92 18.54
N VAL A 728 23.16 -11.80 19.54
CA VAL A 728 24.22 -11.98 20.53
C VAL A 728 25.39 -12.88 20.02
N HIS A 729 25.38 -13.40 18.78
CA HIS A 729 26.43 -14.35 18.32
C HIS A 729 27.12 -14.09 16.97
N LEU A 730 27.01 -12.90 16.37
CA LEU A 730 28.00 -12.43 15.37
C LEU A 730 29.00 -11.40 15.91
N ASP A 731 28.82 -10.94 17.16
CA ASP A 731 29.84 -10.18 17.91
C ASP A 731 30.96 -11.07 18.50
N LYS A 732 31.04 -12.34 18.07
CA LYS A 732 32.22 -13.20 18.32
C LYS A 732 33.32 -13.04 17.27
N LEU A 733 33.29 -11.97 16.49
CA LEU A 733 34.52 -11.28 16.08
C LEU A 733 34.67 -10.07 17.02
N ASN A 734 35.29 -10.35 18.18
CA ASN A 734 35.59 -9.48 19.33
C ASN A 734 34.49 -9.32 20.38
N SER A 735 34.31 -10.41 21.13
CA SER A 735 34.11 -10.45 22.59
C SER A 735 33.97 -9.09 23.31
N GLY A 736 32.75 -8.79 23.77
CA GLY A 736 32.54 -7.86 24.87
C GLY A 736 31.16 -7.23 24.94
N THR A 737 30.10 -8.01 25.18
CA THR A 737 28.91 -7.43 25.83
C THR A 737 29.39 -6.93 27.19
N GLY A 738 29.70 -5.64 27.30
CA GLY A 738 29.77 -4.97 28.58
C GLY A 738 28.44 -5.21 29.26
N ASN A 739 28.45 -5.96 30.35
CA ASN A 739 27.27 -6.21 31.14
C ASN A 739 26.87 -4.85 31.74
N VAL A 740 25.89 -4.17 31.13
CA VAL A 740 25.44 -2.82 31.52
C VAL A 740 25.02 -2.81 33.00
N ASP A 741 24.44 -3.92 33.48
CA ASP A 741 24.11 -4.10 34.91
C ASP A 741 25.35 -4.31 35.77
N ALA A 742 26.36 -5.05 35.29
CA ALA A 742 27.64 -5.15 35.98
C ALA A 742 28.38 -3.81 36.01
N THR A 743 28.27 -3.01 34.95
CA THR A 743 28.85 -1.67 34.86
C THR A 743 28.16 -0.74 35.86
N LEU A 744 26.83 -0.79 35.96
CA LEU A 744 26.08 -0.07 36.98
C LEU A 744 26.49 -0.50 38.39
N ALA A 745 26.58 -1.81 38.65
CA ALA A 745 27.02 -2.35 39.93
C ALA A 745 28.46 -1.92 40.25
N HIS A 746 29.33 -1.87 39.25
CA HIS A 746 30.69 -1.37 39.38
C HIS A 746 30.71 0.10 39.76
N LEU A 747 29.93 0.95 39.09
CA LEU A 747 29.85 2.37 39.41
C LEU A 747 29.27 2.62 40.82
N LYS A 748 28.31 1.79 41.26
CA LYS A 748 27.81 1.78 42.64
C LYS A 748 28.92 1.45 43.65
N ASN A 749 29.74 0.45 43.35
CA ASN A 749 30.87 0.05 44.18
C ASN A 749 32.07 1.00 44.09
N ALA A 750 32.14 1.81 43.03
CA ALA A 750 33.15 2.84 42.88
C ALA A 750 32.87 4.05 43.77
N GLY A 751 31.60 4.40 43.99
CA GLY A 751 31.15 5.52 44.84
C GLY A 751 31.49 6.92 44.29
N VAL A 752 32.61 7.04 43.57
CA VAL A 752 33.12 8.25 42.92
C VAL A 752 33.57 7.92 41.50
N LEU A 753 33.22 8.81 40.57
CA LEU A 753 33.69 8.82 39.20
C LEU A 753 34.62 10.03 38.99
N ALA A 754 35.90 9.79 38.71
CA ALA A 754 36.84 10.89 38.45
C ALA A 754 36.78 11.29 36.96
N ILE A 755 36.65 12.58 36.70
CA ILE A 755 36.43 13.14 35.35
C ILE A 755 37.73 13.78 34.86
N LEU A 756 38.29 13.19 33.81
CA LEU A 756 39.46 13.66 33.09
C LEU A 756 39.00 14.49 31.89
N ARG A 757 38.98 15.80 32.10
CA ARG A 757 38.85 16.81 31.06
C ARG A 757 40.19 17.49 30.91
N ALA A 758 40.86 17.33 29.77
CA ALA A 758 42.25 17.75 29.64
C ALA A 758 42.58 18.41 28.31
N LYS A 759 43.50 19.36 28.32
CA LYS A 759 44.13 19.89 27.09
C LYS A 759 45.45 19.21 26.77
N ASN A 760 45.98 18.44 27.72
CA ASN A 760 47.24 17.72 27.62
C ASN A 760 46.98 16.20 27.77
N PRO A 761 47.11 15.41 26.68
CA PRO A 761 46.80 13.99 26.72
C PRO A 761 47.76 13.19 27.60
N ASP A 762 49.06 13.51 27.61
CA ASP A 762 50.06 12.79 28.40
C ASP A 762 49.83 13.02 29.90
N ALA A 763 49.51 14.26 30.29
CA ALA A 763 49.16 14.58 31.67
C ALA A 763 47.85 13.89 32.11
N ALA A 764 46.86 13.79 31.21
CA ALA A 764 45.61 13.08 31.49
C ALA A 764 45.82 11.58 31.72
N ILE A 765 46.65 10.93 30.88
CA ILE A 765 47.00 9.52 31.03
C ILE A 765 47.73 9.29 32.35
N ALA A 766 48.76 10.09 32.64
CA ALA A 766 49.53 9.98 33.89
C ALA A 766 48.63 10.17 35.12
N ARG A 767 47.74 11.17 35.09
CA ARG A 767 46.81 11.44 36.20
C ARG A 767 45.77 10.34 36.37
N GLY A 768 45.24 9.77 35.29
CA GLY A 768 44.31 8.63 35.35
C GLY A 768 44.94 7.42 36.04
N ILE A 769 46.19 7.10 35.72
CA ILE A 769 46.95 6.01 36.36
C ILE A 769 47.17 6.30 37.85
N GLU A 770 47.65 7.50 38.19
CA GLU A 770 47.91 7.90 39.58
C GLU A 770 46.63 7.87 40.44
N LEU A 771 45.49 8.32 39.92
CA LEU A 771 44.22 8.25 40.65
C LEU A 771 43.80 6.81 40.96
N VAL A 772 44.02 5.88 40.02
CA VAL A 772 43.74 4.45 40.22
C VAL A 772 44.66 3.85 41.29
N GLU A 773 45.95 4.19 41.29
CA GLU A 773 46.89 3.78 42.34
C GLU A 773 46.47 4.29 43.73
N LEU A 774 45.84 5.46 43.80
CA LEU A 774 45.28 6.02 45.03
C LEU A 774 43.94 5.38 45.45
N GLY A 775 43.36 4.50 44.62
CA GLY A 775 42.13 3.77 44.93
C GLY A 775 40.91 4.13 44.07
N CYS A 776 41.07 4.91 43.00
CA CYS A 776 39.99 5.20 42.05
C CYS A 776 39.57 3.93 41.30
N ARG A 777 38.25 3.72 41.17
CA ARG A 777 37.66 2.53 40.52
C ARG A 777 36.87 2.85 39.25
N ALA A 778 36.65 4.14 38.95
CA ALA A 778 35.93 4.58 37.77
C ALA A 778 36.46 5.92 37.22
N LEU A 779 36.70 5.98 35.90
CA LEU A 779 37.24 7.15 35.20
C LEU A 779 36.38 7.55 33.98
N GLU A 780 36.05 8.83 33.86
CA GLU A 780 35.41 9.44 32.69
C GLU A 780 36.45 10.23 31.89
N VAL A 781 36.67 9.90 30.62
CA VAL A 781 37.45 10.72 29.68
C VAL A 781 36.49 11.55 28.85
N THR A 782 36.51 12.87 28.97
CA THR A 782 35.56 13.71 28.24
C THR A 782 35.94 13.81 26.75
N LEU A 783 34.95 13.83 25.85
CA LEU A 783 35.19 13.92 24.40
C LEU A 783 35.80 15.26 23.95
N ASP A 784 35.74 16.29 24.80
CA ASP A 784 36.40 17.58 24.58
C ASP A 784 37.86 17.62 25.09
N THR A 785 38.39 16.46 25.51
CA THR A 785 39.81 16.26 25.77
C THR A 785 40.60 16.17 24.46
N THR A 786 41.73 16.87 24.38
CA THR A 786 42.64 16.78 23.22
C THR A 786 43.10 15.33 23.04
N GLU A 787 43.01 14.79 21.83
CA GLU A 787 43.34 13.38 21.53
C GLU A 787 42.59 12.36 22.43
N TRP A 788 41.33 12.62 22.79
CA TRP A 788 40.55 11.74 23.68
C TRP A 788 40.58 10.25 23.30
N ARG A 789 40.66 9.91 22.01
CA ARG A 789 40.79 8.51 21.52
C ARG A 789 42.05 7.84 22.06
N ARG A 790 43.18 8.55 21.97
CA ARG A 790 44.49 8.08 22.47
C ARG A 790 44.46 7.96 23.99
N VAL A 791 43.89 8.94 24.69
CA VAL A 791 43.78 8.92 26.15
C VAL A 791 42.92 7.75 26.61
N LEU A 792 41.71 7.59 26.04
CA LEU A 792 40.80 6.48 26.35
C LEU A 792 41.46 5.12 26.11
N GLN A 793 42.02 4.92 24.91
CA GLN A 793 42.66 3.66 24.55
C GLN A 793 43.82 3.32 25.50
N THR A 794 44.70 4.30 25.76
CA THR A 794 45.87 4.08 26.63
C THR A 794 45.44 3.74 28.07
N LEU A 795 44.41 4.40 28.60
CA LEU A 795 43.90 4.11 29.94
C LEU A 795 43.22 2.74 30.00
N VAL A 796 42.41 2.37 29.00
CA VAL A 796 41.81 1.03 28.92
C VAL A 796 42.87 -0.06 28.86
N GLU A 797 43.97 0.16 28.13
CA GLU A 797 45.06 -0.80 27.99
C GLU A 797 45.95 -0.92 29.24
N LYS A 798 46.22 0.20 29.93
CA LYS A 798 47.16 0.23 31.06
C LYS A 798 46.53 -0.04 32.42
N LEU A 799 45.23 0.21 32.58
CA LEU A 799 44.56 0.08 33.87
C LEU A 799 44.09 -1.36 34.13
N PRO A 800 44.04 -1.78 35.40
CA PRO A 800 43.59 -3.12 35.75
C PRO A 800 42.10 -3.32 35.43
N ALA A 801 41.71 -4.56 35.13
CA ALA A 801 40.35 -4.90 34.67
C ALA A 801 39.23 -4.57 35.68
N ASN A 802 39.58 -4.36 36.96
CA ASN A 802 38.65 -3.92 38.01
C ASN A 802 38.47 -2.39 38.06
N VAL A 803 38.91 -1.65 37.05
CA VAL A 803 38.64 -0.22 36.88
C VAL A 803 37.72 -0.01 35.67
N CYS A 804 36.65 0.75 35.89
CA CYS A 804 35.68 1.04 34.86
C CYS A 804 36.03 2.36 34.17
N VAL A 805 36.40 2.31 32.89
CA VAL A 805 36.72 3.50 32.10
C VAL A 805 35.58 3.77 31.12
N GLY A 806 35.14 5.02 31.03
CA GLY A 806 34.10 5.45 30.09
C GLY A 806 34.40 6.82 29.50
N VAL A 807 33.49 7.30 28.67
CA VAL A 807 33.59 8.65 28.08
C VAL A 807 32.57 9.60 28.65
N GLY A 808 32.86 10.89 28.54
CA GLY A 808 32.04 11.98 29.04
C GLY A 808 31.80 13.06 28.01
N THR A 809 30.91 14.00 28.30
CA THR A 809 30.61 15.12 27.39
C THR A 809 30.09 14.66 26.02
N VAL A 810 29.37 13.53 25.95
CA VAL A 810 28.78 13.06 24.70
C VAL A 810 27.61 13.97 24.31
N MET A 811 27.69 14.63 23.17
CA MET A 811 26.61 15.47 22.63
C MET A 811 25.90 14.74 21.48
N ASP A 812 24.85 15.34 20.91
CA ASP A 812 24.10 14.75 19.78
C ASP A 812 25.00 14.36 18.60
N ALA A 813 25.96 15.21 18.27
CA ALA A 813 26.91 14.99 17.18
C ALA A 813 27.86 13.80 17.42
N ASP A 814 28.01 13.37 18.68
CA ASP A 814 28.93 12.32 19.09
C ASP A 814 28.25 10.96 19.24
N VAL A 815 26.90 10.90 19.27
CA VAL A 815 26.13 9.64 19.33
C VAL A 815 26.56 8.65 18.23
N PRO A 816 26.84 9.07 16.98
CA PRO A 816 27.37 8.17 15.94
C PRO A 816 28.75 7.55 16.26
N LEU A 817 29.51 8.12 17.19
CA LEU A 817 30.83 7.63 17.61
C LEU A 817 30.73 6.51 18.66
N LEU A 818 29.56 6.23 19.24
CA LEU A 818 29.38 5.22 20.29
C LEU A 818 29.90 3.81 19.92
N PRO A 819 29.74 3.30 18.68
CA PRO A 819 30.35 2.04 18.28
C PRO A 819 31.88 2.08 18.23
N GLU A 820 32.48 3.23 17.94
CA GLU A 820 33.93 3.41 18.04
C GLU A 820 34.38 3.47 19.50
N ILE A 821 33.69 4.26 20.31
CA ILE A 821 33.94 4.40 21.75
C ILE A 821 33.87 3.03 22.46
N ALA A 822 32.89 2.18 22.11
CA ALA A 822 32.77 0.82 22.61
C ALA A 822 33.95 -0.07 22.20
N ARG A 823 34.40 0.02 20.93
CA ARG A 823 35.57 -0.72 20.43
C ARG A 823 36.87 -0.29 21.12
N LEU A 824 36.98 0.98 21.52
CA LEU A 824 38.09 1.48 22.33
C LEU A 824 38.02 1.03 23.80
N GLY A 825 36.98 0.27 24.17
CA GLY A 825 36.84 -0.40 25.46
C GLY A 825 36.14 0.39 26.55
N ALA A 826 35.51 1.52 26.21
CA ALA A 826 34.67 2.26 27.15
C ALA A 826 33.49 1.40 27.64
N LYS A 827 33.17 1.52 28.93
CA LYS A 827 32.10 0.76 29.61
C LYS A 827 30.84 1.57 29.86
N PHE A 828 30.97 2.89 29.96
CA PHE A 828 29.85 3.81 30.12
C PHE A 828 30.10 5.09 29.30
N ALA A 829 29.02 5.82 29.02
CA ALA A 829 29.06 7.12 28.36
C ALA A 829 28.18 8.10 29.13
N LEU A 830 28.74 9.24 29.53
CA LEU A 830 28.02 10.32 30.18
C LEU A 830 27.77 11.46 29.19
N SER A 831 26.57 12.01 29.26
CA SER A 831 26.21 13.25 28.57
C SER A 831 25.86 14.35 29.58
N PRO A 832 26.15 15.63 29.30
CA PRO A 832 25.66 16.77 30.06
C PRO A 832 24.24 17.18 29.67
N ILE A 833 23.65 16.49 28.68
CA ILE A 833 22.27 16.62 28.21
C ILE A 833 21.66 15.21 28.08
N ASP A 834 20.49 15.10 27.45
CA ASP A 834 19.93 13.83 26.96
C ASP A 834 19.91 13.84 25.43
N PRO A 835 20.99 13.40 24.77
CA PRO A 835 21.09 13.44 23.31
C PRO A 835 20.10 12.48 22.66
N LEU A 836 19.64 12.82 21.46
CA LEU A 836 18.62 12.04 20.76
C LEU A 836 19.10 10.60 20.51
N GLY A 837 18.32 9.62 20.98
CA GLY A 837 18.64 8.19 20.85
C GLY A 837 19.88 7.70 21.62
N PHE A 838 20.43 8.51 22.53
CA PHE A 838 21.67 8.22 23.27
C PHE A 838 21.58 6.96 24.14
N ILE A 839 20.48 6.80 24.89
CA ILE A 839 20.27 5.65 25.79
C ILE A 839 20.32 4.34 24.99
N ASP A 840 19.54 4.26 23.91
CA ASP A 840 19.49 3.07 23.06
C ASP A 840 20.80 2.84 22.31
N ALA A 841 21.45 3.91 21.85
CA ALA A 841 22.72 3.80 21.15
C ALA A 841 23.84 3.23 22.01
N CYS A 842 23.91 3.64 23.28
CA CYS A 842 24.85 3.08 24.25
C CYS A 842 24.54 1.61 24.55
N HIS A 843 23.28 1.28 24.86
CA HIS A 843 22.89 -0.09 25.18
C HIS A 843 23.12 -1.06 24.03
N ARG A 844 22.91 -0.63 22.78
CA ARG A 844 23.20 -1.44 21.58
C ARG A 844 24.67 -1.86 21.46
N VAL A 845 25.60 -1.07 22.00
CA VAL A 845 27.04 -1.34 21.93
C VAL A 845 27.61 -1.81 23.27
N GLY A 846 26.75 -2.19 24.23
CA GLY A 846 27.16 -2.70 25.54
C GLY A 846 27.76 -1.64 26.47
N ILE A 847 27.46 -0.37 26.24
CA ILE A 847 27.87 0.77 27.08
C ILE A 847 26.70 1.18 27.98
N LEU A 848 26.96 1.43 29.27
CA LEU A 848 25.98 2.04 30.17
C LEU A 848 25.76 3.51 29.81
N ALA A 849 24.54 3.85 29.39
CA ALA A 849 24.13 5.23 29.14
C ALA A 849 23.92 5.99 30.45
N VAL A 850 24.44 7.22 30.52
CA VAL A 850 24.23 8.13 31.65
C VAL A 850 23.85 9.52 31.13
N PRO A 851 22.60 9.72 30.66
CA PRO A 851 22.11 11.04 30.24
C PRO A 851 21.98 11.96 31.46
N ALA A 852 21.94 13.27 31.22
CA ALA A 852 21.80 14.26 32.28
C ALA A 852 20.45 14.97 32.28
N GLY A 853 19.90 15.16 33.48
CA GLY A 853 18.72 15.98 33.76
C GLY A 853 18.84 16.66 35.13
N MET A 854 17.91 17.56 35.44
CA MET A 854 17.92 18.32 36.70
C MET A 854 16.61 18.23 37.48
N THR A 855 15.46 18.13 36.80
CA THR A 855 14.14 18.08 37.44
C THR A 855 13.62 16.65 37.60
N SER A 856 12.71 16.43 38.56
CA SER A 856 12.10 15.10 38.77
C SER A 856 11.43 14.54 37.51
N ASN A 857 10.85 15.40 36.66
CA ASN A 857 10.19 14.98 35.43
C ASN A 857 11.20 14.54 34.37
N GLU A 858 12.29 15.30 34.16
CA GLU A 858 13.36 14.94 33.24
C GLU A 858 14.00 13.60 33.64
N LEU A 859 14.33 13.45 34.93
CA LEU A 859 14.93 12.22 35.45
C LEU A 859 13.97 11.03 35.33
N TRP A 860 12.69 11.23 35.62
CA TRP A 860 11.68 10.17 35.49
C TRP A 860 11.46 9.76 34.03
N ASP A 861 11.46 10.71 33.09
CA ASP A 861 11.35 10.42 31.65
C ASP A 861 12.53 9.57 31.17
N MET A 862 13.76 9.97 31.50
CA MET A 862 14.97 9.21 31.18
C MET A 862 14.94 7.81 31.78
N HIS A 863 14.48 7.69 33.04
CA HIS A 863 14.31 6.39 33.70
C HIS A 863 13.31 5.50 32.96
N ARG A 864 12.17 6.03 32.54
CA ARG A 864 11.14 5.30 31.77
C ARG A 864 11.64 4.87 30.38
N ARG A 865 12.54 5.65 29.79
CA ARG A 865 13.25 5.33 28.53
C ARG A 865 14.38 4.32 28.72
N GLY A 866 14.56 3.79 29.93
CA GLY A 866 15.48 2.70 30.23
C GLY A 866 16.87 3.16 30.70
N ALA A 867 17.09 4.44 30.98
CA ALA A 867 18.34 4.88 31.60
C ALA A 867 18.50 4.22 32.98
N LYS A 868 19.52 3.38 33.10
CA LYS A 868 19.81 2.66 34.35
C LYS A 868 20.57 3.49 35.37
N LEU A 869 21.23 4.56 34.92
CA LEU A 869 21.89 5.58 35.73
C LEU A 869 21.64 6.93 35.07
N ILE A 870 21.28 7.95 35.85
CA ILE A 870 21.02 9.30 35.32
C ILE A 870 21.91 10.30 36.04
N LYS A 871 22.55 11.17 35.27
CA LYS A 871 23.42 12.21 35.78
C LYS A 871 22.57 13.40 36.25
N LEU A 872 22.65 13.74 37.53
CA LEU A 872 22.06 14.97 38.03
C LEU A 872 23.06 16.10 37.77
N PHE A 873 22.76 16.95 36.79
CA PHE A 873 23.69 17.98 36.33
C PHE A 873 22.92 19.26 35.96
N HIS A 874 23.33 20.45 36.40
CA HIS A 874 24.55 20.78 37.15
C HIS A 874 24.30 20.72 38.67
N ALA A 875 24.97 19.81 39.40
CA ALA A 875 24.71 19.56 40.82
C ALA A 875 24.91 20.78 41.74
N SER A 876 25.69 21.79 41.34
CA SER A 876 25.83 23.05 42.10
C SER A 876 24.55 23.88 42.17
N MET A 877 23.58 23.61 41.29
CA MET A 877 22.29 24.32 41.25
C MET A 877 21.26 23.68 42.17
N VAL A 878 21.57 22.53 42.77
CA VAL A 878 20.68 21.73 43.61
C VAL A 878 21.39 21.32 44.89
N THR A 879 20.63 21.01 45.93
CA THR A 879 21.20 20.54 47.21
C THR A 879 20.99 19.04 47.36
N PRO A 880 21.84 18.32 48.10
CA PRO A 880 21.61 16.91 48.43
C PRO A 880 20.23 16.66 49.04
N LYS A 881 19.69 17.62 49.79
CA LYS A 881 18.33 17.56 50.36
C LYS A 881 17.25 17.43 49.28
N ILE A 882 17.41 18.07 48.12
CA ILE A 882 16.46 17.95 47.00
C ILE A 882 16.46 16.51 46.45
N LEU A 883 17.64 15.93 46.24
CA LEU A 883 17.77 14.54 45.81
C LEU A 883 17.12 13.57 46.82
N LYS A 884 17.38 13.77 48.12
CA LYS A 884 16.79 12.97 49.20
C LYS A 884 15.26 13.06 49.22
N SER A 885 14.71 14.27 49.09
CA SER A 885 13.26 14.48 49.01
C SER A 885 12.66 13.82 47.78
N MET A 886 13.33 13.93 46.62
CA MET A 886 12.88 13.33 45.37
C MET A 886 12.83 11.80 45.46
N LEU A 887 13.92 11.16 45.90
CA LEU A 887 13.98 9.70 46.06
C LEU A 887 13.13 9.19 47.24
N GLY A 888 12.61 10.07 48.09
CA GLY A 888 11.65 9.74 49.15
C GLY A 888 10.24 9.44 48.63
N VAL A 889 9.93 9.82 47.38
CA VAL A 889 8.62 9.61 46.75
C VAL A 889 8.64 8.32 45.92
N SER A 890 7.66 7.43 46.11
CA SER A 890 7.45 6.28 45.20
C SER A 890 6.68 6.75 43.95
N PRO A 891 7.09 6.39 42.72
CA PRO A 891 8.09 5.39 42.34
C PRO A 891 9.54 5.90 42.15
N LEU A 892 9.80 7.20 42.34
CA LEU A 892 11.11 7.83 42.09
C LEU A 892 12.27 7.20 42.88
N LYS A 893 11.98 6.59 44.03
CA LYS A 893 12.95 5.81 44.83
C LYS A 893 13.72 4.74 44.05
N ALA A 894 13.17 4.23 42.94
CA ALA A 894 13.81 3.20 42.12
C ALA A 894 14.92 3.73 41.18
N MET A 895 15.04 5.05 41.01
CA MET A 895 16.04 5.65 40.12
C MET A 895 17.45 5.60 40.70
N ASN A 896 18.45 5.34 39.87
CA ASN A 896 19.85 5.49 40.23
C ASN A 896 20.35 6.85 39.72
N ILE A 897 20.80 7.73 40.63
CA ILE A 897 21.21 9.10 40.31
C ILE A 897 22.70 9.31 40.60
N ALA A 898 23.41 9.95 39.67
CA ALA A 898 24.82 10.33 39.78
C ALA A 898 25.02 11.86 39.67
N PRO A 899 25.10 12.60 40.79
CA PRO A 899 25.37 14.03 40.78
C PRO A 899 26.76 14.36 40.24
N SER A 900 26.86 15.41 39.42
CA SER A 900 28.15 15.96 38.97
C SER A 900 28.02 17.45 38.59
N GLY A 901 29.16 18.15 38.53
CA GLY A 901 29.20 19.61 38.33
C GLY A 901 28.91 20.35 39.64
N GLY A 902 29.95 20.62 40.45
CA GLY A 902 29.82 21.20 41.79
C GLY A 902 30.08 20.23 42.95
N CYS A 903 30.34 18.96 42.65
CA CYS A 903 30.77 17.97 43.64
C CYS A 903 32.28 18.08 43.93
N SER A 904 32.66 17.90 45.19
CA SER A 904 34.04 17.93 45.67
C SER A 904 34.25 16.89 46.78
N PRO A 905 35.49 16.61 47.18
CA PRO A 905 35.75 15.78 48.36
C PRO A 905 35.05 16.29 49.64
N ASP A 906 34.76 17.58 49.75
CA ASP A 906 34.19 18.17 50.97
C ASP A 906 32.68 17.91 51.12
N ASN A 907 31.94 17.77 50.02
CA ASN A 907 30.47 17.65 50.03
C ASN A 907 29.94 16.27 49.60
N VAL A 908 30.83 15.32 49.31
CA VAL A 908 30.48 14.01 48.76
C VAL A 908 29.63 13.15 49.69
N GLU A 909 29.87 13.22 51.00
CA GLU A 909 29.16 12.42 52.00
C GLU A 909 27.68 12.79 52.04
N GLU A 910 27.38 14.09 51.93
CA GLU A 910 26.00 14.59 51.87
C GLU A 910 25.25 14.05 50.65
N TRP A 911 25.93 13.90 49.50
CA TRP A 911 25.34 13.31 48.30
C TRP A 911 25.07 11.81 48.45
N TRP A 912 25.99 11.05 49.04
CA TRP A 912 25.76 9.62 49.33
C TRP A 912 24.60 9.43 50.29
N ASP A 913 24.53 10.22 51.36
CA ASP A 913 23.46 10.16 52.35
C ASP A 913 22.10 10.62 51.81
N ALA A 914 22.10 11.39 50.72
CA ALA A 914 20.91 11.74 49.95
C ALA A 914 20.42 10.63 49.01
N GLY A 915 21.20 9.56 48.81
CA GLY A 915 20.85 8.43 47.94
C GLY A 915 21.52 8.44 46.57
N ALA A 916 22.54 9.29 46.35
CA ALA A 916 23.37 9.20 45.13
C ALA A 916 24.11 7.87 45.07
N VAL A 917 24.07 7.21 43.92
CA VAL A 917 24.72 5.90 43.74
C VAL A 917 26.19 6.01 43.34
N CYS A 918 26.58 7.16 42.79
CA CYS A 918 27.95 7.51 42.42
C CYS A 918 28.04 9.05 42.33
N VAL A 919 29.20 9.65 42.55
CA VAL A 919 29.38 11.11 42.48
C VAL A 919 30.52 11.46 41.51
N GLY A 920 30.23 12.28 40.50
CA GLY A 920 31.19 12.68 39.48
C GLY A 920 31.99 13.93 39.87
N MET A 921 33.32 13.85 39.83
CA MET A 921 34.23 14.94 40.23
C MET A 921 35.32 15.22 39.18
N GLY A 922 35.40 16.46 38.72
CA GLY A 922 36.42 16.92 37.78
C GLY A 922 37.69 17.43 38.46
N SER A 923 38.12 18.65 38.13
CA SER A 923 39.39 19.24 38.58
C SER A 923 39.60 19.30 40.09
N ASN A 924 38.52 19.27 40.88
CA ASN A 924 38.59 19.22 42.34
C ASN A 924 39.16 17.88 42.87
N LEU A 925 39.14 16.84 42.04
CA LEU A 925 39.70 15.52 42.34
C LEU A 925 40.86 15.16 41.40
N ALA A 926 40.74 15.49 40.11
CA ALA A 926 41.74 15.16 39.10
C ALA A 926 42.89 16.19 38.98
N GLY A 927 42.84 17.32 39.70
CA GLY A 927 43.82 18.39 39.57
C GLY A 927 43.57 19.31 38.37
N LYS A 928 44.16 20.52 38.40
CA LYS A 928 43.97 21.54 37.35
C LYS A 928 45.04 21.51 36.27
N ASP A 929 46.20 20.91 36.53
CA ASP A 929 47.34 20.81 35.61
C ASP A 929 46.98 20.20 34.27
N ILE A 930 46.14 19.16 34.27
CA ILE A 930 45.71 18.48 33.04
C ILE A 930 44.93 19.39 32.06
N ASN A 931 44.41 20.53 32.54
CA ASN A 931 43.70 21.51 31.70
C ASN A 931 44.63 22.41 30.89
N PHE A 932 45.95 22.36 31.12
CA PHE A 932 46.93 23.23 30.48
C PHE A 932 47.92 22.42 29.62
N ALA A 933 48.39 23.02 28.53
CA ALA A 933 49.44 22.41 27.70
C ALA A 933 50.79 22.39 28.46
N THR A 934 51.61 21.36 28.20
CA THR A 934 52.96 21.23 28.78
C THR A 934 53.79 22.50 28.55
N GLY A 935 54.52 22.94 29.56
CA GLY A 935 55.42 24.10 29.46
C GLY A 935 54.74 25.47 29.61
N THR A 936 53.45 25.53 29.94
CA THR A 936 52.76 26.78 30.31
C THR A 936 52.85 27.04 31.81
N ASP A 937 52.83 28.32 32.22
CA ASP A 937 52.83 28.71 33.64
C ASP A 937 51.67 28.06 34.42
N GLY A 938 50.50 27.92 33.77
CA GLY A 938 49.33 27.25 34.35
C GLY A 938 49.54 25.75 34.57
N PHE A 939 50.30 25.08 33.70
CA PHE A 939 50.67 23.67 33.87
C PHE A 939 51.62 23.48 35.05
N GLU A 940 52.69 24.29 35.12
CA GLU A 940 53.67 24.23 36.22
C GLU A 940 53.02 24.53 37.59
N ALA A 941 52.21 25.60 37.66
CA ALA A 941 51.48 25.96 38.87
C ALA A 941 50.46 24.87 39.27
N GLY A 942 49.74 24.30 38.31
CA GLY A 942 48.82 23.20 38.56
C GLY A 942 49.54 21.93 39.06
N GLN A 943 50.70 21.61 38.49
CA GLN A 943 51.45 20.41 38.85
C GLN A 943 52.07 20.55 40.25
N LYS A 944 52.50 21.77 40.61
CA LYS A 944 52.89 22.10 41.97
C LYS A 944 51.71 21.94 42.94
N ALA A 945 50.54 22.51 42.62
CA ALA A 945 49.34 22.40 43.46
C ALA A 945 48.87 20.94 43.64
N TRP A 946 49.01 20.10 42.60
CA TRP A 946 48.73 18.67 42.72
C TRP A 946 49.69 17.98 43.71
N ARG A 947 51.00 18.23 43.58
CA ARG A 947 52.02 17.65 44.46
C ARG A 947 51.87 18.08 45.92
N GLU A 948 51.58 19.36 46.15
CA GLU A 948 51.49 19.92 47.51
C GLU A 948 50.17 19.56 48.21
N HIS A 949 49.05 19.50 47.49
CA HIS A 949 47.72 19.36 48.10
C HIS A 949 46.80 18.36 47.40
N GLY A 950 46.72 18.39 46.07
CA GLY A 950 45.74 17.60 45.31
C GLY A 950 45.86 16.09 45.51
N ARG A 951 47.09 15.56 45.52
CA ARG A 951 47.37 14.13 45.72
C ARG A 951 46.91 13.63 47.09
N GLN A 952 47.19 14.40 48.15
CA GLN A 952 46.76 14.06 49.51
C GLN A 952 45.24 14.11 49.65
N ALA A 953 44.59 15.09 49.03
CA ALA A 953 43.13 15.19 49.01
C ALA A 953 42.49 13.99 48.28
N ALA A 954 43.03 13.57 47.14
CA ALA A 954 42.58 12.37 46.42
C ALA A 954 42.79 11.09 47.25
N GLN A 955 43.94 10.94 47.91
CA GLN A 955 44.22 9.79 48.78
C GLN A 955 43.24 9.71 49.96
N SER A 956 42.97 10.84 50.63
CA SER A 956 41.99 10.94 51.70
C SER A 956 40.57 10.59 51.19
N MET A 957 40.23 11.08 49.99
CA MET A 957 38.94 10.81 49.35
C MET A 957 38.74 9.32 49.10
N PHE A 958 39.69 8.64 48.45
CA PHE A 958 39.55 7.21 48.15
C PHE A 958 39.64 6.31 49.39
N SER A 959 40.33 6.76 50.46
CA SER A 959 40.25 6.09 51.77
C SER A 959 38.81 6.09 52.33
N ARG A 960 38.09 7.21 52.22
CA ARG A 960 36.67 7.30 52.62
C ARG A 960 35.76 6.48 51.71
N VAL A 961 36.01 6.46 50.40
CA VAL A 961 35.31 5.57 49.46
C VAL A 961 35.47 4.11 49.88
N GLN A 962 36.68 3.68 50.22
CA GLN A 962 36.94 2.31 50.65
C GLN A 962 36.23 1.95 51.94
N ALA A 963 36.12 2.88 52.89
CA ALA A 963 35.37 2.68 54.12
C ALA A 963 33.85 2.58 53.89
N ARG A 964 33.29 3.37 52.95
CA ARG A 964 31.85 3.42 52.67
C ARG A 964 31.38 2.31 51.72
N PHE A 965 32.20 1.98 50.72
CA PHE A 965 31.95 0.99 49.67
C PHE A 965 33.07 -0.06 49.69
N PRO A 966 33.09 -0.96 50.70
CA PRO A 966 34.10 -2.00 50.79
C PRO A 966 34.00 -2.95 49.60
N LEU A 967 35.15 -3.39 49.09
CA LEU A 967 35.18 -4.49 48.11
C LEU A 967 34.74 -5.76 48.84
N ALA A 968 33.85 -6.54 48.23
CA ALA A 968 33.57 -7.88 48.72
C ALA A 968 34.90 -8.66 48.79
N SER A 969 35.21 -9.26 49.94
CA SER A 969 36.30 -10.22 50.04
C SER A 969 36.00 -11.35 49.06
N SER A 970 36.90 -11.52 48.10
CA SER A 970 36.80 -12.39 46.91
C SER A 970 36.03 -13.69 47.10
#